data_AF-A0A2E5ZTQ1-F1
#
_entry.id   AF-A0A2E5ZTQ1-F1
#
_cell.length_a   1.000
_cell.length_b   1.000
_cell.length_c   1.000
_cell.angle_alpha   90.00
_cell.angle_beta   90.00
_cell.angle_gamma   90.00
#
_symmetry.space_group_name_H-M   'P 1'
#
loop_
_entity.id
_entity.type
_entity.pdbx_description
1 polymer ?
#
loop_
_entity_poly.entity_id
_entity_poly.type
_entity_poly.pdbx_seq_one_letter_code
_entity_poly.pdbx_strand_id
1 'polypeptide(L)'
;MIKADIINYWNSLSVLVQRLIIVFLFFLDSYIGLIHQRGILNFIDLILLGNLPPDFVWLLQTFQMICMGFFLVKILFDNVPPSRLRTVAMCLSPFLLVLHVILSIHILMLGQGLVANLTFNMGTIAISTLTWSSTYLAIAVGCTLTYSVQRYGNFAQSEFFMLGMYVAIAFMWTDLLFPISEAPSDGTLVWSLFAYVVIGAFILTGIAGVIIDRLVFKGFRDSKSSSDVMMIASLGVAMILRSLIYLRFGSNTKRFVPDKDWMSSEQRWEISTYTAKINLGNINWPVIEESTANYAYNNAFLPIIIFISVFLLVLLLNYTRLGRRMRAVADNPELAASSGINVERVQMTSAFLSAGISGVGGAVFGLTVLFSPQTAFTLLLPAFAVIVLGTIGSVQGAIVASLIIGFVRAISEPVLSGIGNPLERTNYFALAGVTPYAIIIAILLIMPEGIGKAYEEWNIERIRKRAVSKRKSSNESSAVLGFLFGWAGAHHISQGRTSRGFSMLLITTCSYALGKALTFIHDNSFAGKGSLTAPEGLSSSMHDDWLSVVKREQTVIEFLGFFGEIFWPWIPIFLWFFAIYESYLIFNGKYFDLVQEPKAKIIDTVDYYSISISEWFVSIRSRATPNYTKSKAYQKFSDFLTSVNTYFSKVNLLFVENFSKLSSSFYEMVDAKHGKESEKGSLALFLVFLFILIFVVSWLPSVNDFTKLLQISNFLITLAIFLLLAFSLNIHTGMTGLVNFGIIFFVALGAIVVGVLTTSSDAFGYNWNIFPALVLAVIVGGFFGWLLAYPTARLRTDYFAIITISLGEILRILLMGEPLLRVGGNASAIGIQSYPLPFQEWWFCGSETPVSSTGTKYSPLACSSDPEIDSMARRVAELLEVVNIDLDGRAAPYMLLLSVLGIVSALIVWKFLDILFSSPWGRILRSIREDEEVAQHHGHDIFSHKARSLALGGAIAALAGAFWAWKLTGFQPSFMSPAKSTFLVWAAFIIGGAGNNKGMLIGAMIITLTEFFFNVLVAAQGSSTLPLADTAAAIDEKFIWMVTSPLEVAILLLPFSLVFLLLRKHSISESLFWFAFIFMVCHYLFDQRSIDLVFPEVLGGIQAKMTYVKLMLIGLLIMLSLKHNPKGLLPEVPYRPERPTVSTNISESEVIAAIPNYEESNDEEVSNLDE
;
A
#
# COMPACT_ATOMS: atom_id res chain seq x y z
N MET A 1 -48.01 -31.26 -1.99
CA MET A 1 -47.88 -31.48 -0.53
C MET A 1 -46.39 -31.56 -0.22
N ILE A 2 -45.91 -32.37 0.74
CA ILE A 2 -44.53 -32.48 1.30
C ILE A 2 -43.56 -31.34 0.93
N LYS A 3 -43.04 -31.27 -0.31
CA LYS A 3 -42.12 -30.20 -0.75
C LYS A 3 -42.67 -28.77 -0.56
N ALA A 4 -43.96 -28.55 -0.79
CA ALA A 4 -44.61 -27.26 -0.55
C ALA A 4 -44.76 -26.98 0.96
N ASP A 5 -45.12 -28.00 1.74
CA ASP A 5 -45.35 -27.88 3.18
C ASP A 5 -44.03 -27.59 3.92
N ILE A 6 -42.91 -28.20 3.47
CA ILE A 6 -41.55 -27.91 3.94
C ILE A 6 -41.13 -26.47 3.59
N ILE A 7 -41.41 -25.98 2.38
CA ILE A 7 -41.09 -24.59 1.98
C ILE A 7 -41.92 -23.58 2.79
N ASN A 8 -43.20 -23.86 3.01
CA ASN A 8 -44.08 -23.02 3.83
C ASN A 8 -43.63 -23.01 5.31
N TYR A 9 -43.27 -24.17 5.86
CA TYR A 9 -42.71 -24.26 7.21
C TYR A 9 -41.37 -23.52 7.32
N TRP A 10 -40.45 -23.71 6.37
CA TRP A 10 -39.17 -22.98 6.31
C TRP A 10 -39.38 -21.46 6.30
N ASN A 11 -40.30 -20.97 5.46
CA ASN A 11 -40.65 -19.55 5.36
C ASN A 11 -41.36 -19.00 6.62
N SER A 12 -41.93 -19.87 7.47
CA SER A 12 -42.51 -19.48 8.77
C SER A 12 -41.46 -19.35 9.89
N LEU A 13 -40.27 -19.92 9.73
CA LEU A 13 -39.17 -19.78 10.68
C LEU A 13 -38.59 -18.36 10.62
N SER A 14 -38.17 -17.83 11.77
CA SER A 14 -37.48 -16.53 11.79
C SER A 14 -36.13 -16.60 11.08
N VAL A 15 -35.70 -15.48 10.48
CA VAL A 15 -34.43 -15.37 9.73
C VAL A 15 -33.22 -15.79 10.60
N LEU A 16 -33.28 -15.57 11.91
CA LEU A 16 -32.29 -16.06 12.87
C LEU A 16 -32.21 -17.59 12.86
N VAL A 17 -33.34 -18.28 12.98
CA VAL A 17 -33.43 -19.75 13.02
C VAL A 17 -33.06 -20.36 11.67
N GLN A 18 -33.56 -19.81 10.56
CA GLN A 18 -33.18 -20.23 9.21
C GLN A 18 -31.66 -20.20 9.01
N ARG A 19 -31.01 -19.08 9.36
CA ARG A 19 -29.55 -18.92 9.23
C ARG A 19 -28.79 -19.88 10.16
N LEU A 20 -29.23 -20.07 11.40
CA LEU A 20 -28.60 -21.02 12.33
C LEU A 20 -28.69 -22.48 11.85
N ILE A 21 -29.82 -22.89 11.26
CA ILE A 21 -29.96 -24.23 10.66
C ILE A 21 -28.99 -24.40 9.48
N ILE A 22 -28.84 -23.38 8.62
CA ILE A 22 -27.87 -23.41 7.52
C ILE A 22 -26.44 -23.58 8.04
N VAL A 23 -26.01 -22.82 9.05
CA VAL A 23 -24.68 -22.96 9.68
C VAL A 23 -24.48 -24.38 10.19
N PHE A 24 -25.45 -24.89 10.94
CA PHE A 24 -25.36 -26.21 11.57
C PHE A 24 -25.25 -27.33 10.53
N LEU A 25 -26.02 -27.27 9.44
CA LEU A 25 -25.96 -28.26 8.36
C LEU A 25 -24.60 -28.28 7.66
N PHE A 26 -24.06 -27.12 7.26
CA PHE A 26 -22.74 -27.06 6.59
C PHE A 26 -21.57 -27.39 7.54
N PHE A 27 -21.70 -27.08 8.84
CA PHE A 27 -20.72 -27.49 9.85
C PHE A 27 -20.73 -29.00 10.07
N LEU A 28 -21.92 -29.61 10.16
CA LEU A 28 -22.10 -31.05 10.33
C LEU A 28 -21.66 -31.84 9.08
N ASP A 29 -21.88 -31.30 7.88
CA ASP A 29 -21.33 -31.83 6.63
C ASP A 29 -19.78 -31.85 6.64
N SER A 30 -19.13 -30.73 6.99
CA SER A 30 -17.67 -30.68 7.15
C SER A 30 -17.18 -31.67 8.21
N TYR A 31 -17.86 -31.78 9.34
CA TYR A 31 -17.48 -32.67 10.44
C TYR A 31 -17.52 -34.16 10.03
N ILE A 32 -18.60 -34.59 9.36
CA ILE A 32 -18.75 -35.95 8.83
C ILE A 32 -17.79 -36.19 7.65
N GLY A 33 -17.51 -35.16 6.84
CA GLY A 33 -16.48 -35.19 5.81
C GLY A 33 -15.09 -35.49 6.38
N LEU A 34 -14.65 -34.71 7.35
CA LEU A 34 -13.30 -34.82 7.93
C LEU A 34 -13.10 -36.14 8.70
N ILE A 35 -14.07 -36.56 9.53
CA ILE A 35 -13.89 -37.73 10.42
C ILE A 35 -14.33 -39.06 9.75
N HIS A 36 -15.31 -39.03 8.85
CA HIS A 36 -15.88 -40.26 8.27
C HIS A 36 -15.77 -40.34 6.74
N GLN A 37 -15.13 -39.36 6.08
CA GLN A 37 -14.97 -39.29 4.63
C GLN A 37 -16.30 -39.39 3.88
N ARG A 38 -17.37 -38.81 4.46
CA ARG A 38 -18.77 -38.93 3.99
C ARG A 38 -19.51 -37.58 3.90
N GLY A 39 -18.79 -36.49 3.65
CA GLY A 39 -19.38 -35.18 3.36
C GLY A 39 -19.71 -34.99 1.87
N ILE A 40 -20.43 -33.92 1.54
CA ILE A 40 -20.78 -33.53 0.17
C ILE A 40 -19.55 -33.48 -0.75
N LEU A 41 -18.42 -32.99 -0.24
CA LEU A 41 -17.17 -32.92 -1.00
C LEU A 41 -16.54 -34.30 -1.28
N ASN A 42 -16.68 -35.29 -0.39
CA ASN A 42 -16.29 -36.67 -0.69
C ASN A 42 -17.23 -37.30 -1.74
N PHE A 43 -18.51 -36.95 -1.71
CA PHE A 43 -19.48 -37.42 -2.70
C PHE A 43 -19.22 -36.82 -4.10
N ILE A 44 -18.75 -35.58 -4.17
CA ILE A 44 -18.28 -34.96 -5.43
C ILE A 44 -17.02 -35.66 -5.96
N ASP A 45 -16.05 -35.98 -5.10
CA ASP A 45 -14.87 -36.75 -5.52
C ASP A 45 -15.23 -38.17 -6.01
N LEU A 46 -16.19 -38.83 -5.34
CA LEU A 46 -16.73 -40.13 -5.78
C LEU A 46 -17.39 -40.05 -7.17
N ILE A 47 -18.10 -38.95 -7.49
CA ILE A 47 -18.64 -38.68 -8.83
C ILE A 47 -17.51 -38.44 -9.85
N LEU A 48 -16.42 -37.82 -9.42
CA LEU A 48 -15.20 -37.59 -10.21
C LEU A 48 -14.25 -38.80 -10.23
N LEU A 49 -14.70 -39.98 -9.78
CA LEU A 49 -13.95 -41.24 -9.77
C LEU A 49 -12.64 -41.20 -8.95
N GLY A 50 -12.55 -40.35 -7.93
CA GLY A 50 -11.35 -40.21 -7.09
C GLY A 50 -10.20 -39.45 -7.76
N ASN A 51 -10.50 -38.58 -8.73
CA ASN A 51 -9.50 -37.77 -9.44
C ASN A 51 -9.18 -36.41 -8.77
N LEU A 52 -9.80 -36.06 -7.63
CA LEU A 52 -9.33 -34.94 -6.82
C LEU A 52 -8.17 -35.39 -5.92
N PRO A 53 -7.19 -34.51 -5.60
CA PRO A 53 -6.23 -34.81 -4.55
C PRO A 53 -6.96 -35.03 -3.21
N PRO A 54 -6.60 -36.06 -2.42
CA PRO A 54 -7.21 -36.27 -1.10
C PRO A 54 -7.05 -35.03 -0.21
N ASP A 55 -5.92 -34.33 -0.36
CA ASP A 55 -5.62 -33.07 0.30
C ASP A 55 -6.56 -31.93 -0.04
N PHE A 56 -7.04 -31.85 -1.29
CA PHE A 56 -7.96 -30.80 -1.69
C PHE A 56 -9.33 -30.97 -1.01
N VAL A 57 -9.77 -32.22 -0.82
CA VAL A 57 -11.05 -32.55 -0.18
C VAL A 57 -11.04 -32.15 1.30
N TRP A 58 -10.04 -32.58 2.09
CA TRP A 58 -10.00 -32.23 3.52
C TRP A 58 -9.69 -30.75 3.76
N LEU A 59 -8.88 -30.11 2.91
CA LEU A 59 -8.57 -28.69 3.01
C LEU A 59 -9.83 -27.84 2.78
N LEU A 60 -10.62 -28.17 1.75
CA LEU A 60 -11.86 -27.46 1.43
C LEU A 60 -12.95 -27.70 2.49
N GLN A 61 -13.04 -28.92 3.07
CA GLN A 61 -13.92 -29.21 4.20
C GLN A 61 -13.54 -28.43 5.46
N THR A 62 -12.23 -28.30 5.75
CA THR A 62 -11.71 -27.51 6.87
C THR A 62 -11.99 -26.02 6.66
N PHE A 63 -11.83 -25.51 5.44
CA PHE A 63 -12.19 -24.15 5.07
C PHE A 63 -13.69 -23.88 5.24
N GLN A 64 -14.56 -24.77 4.75
CA GLN A 64 -16.02 -24.72 4.97
C GLN A 64 -16.37 -24.66 6.46
N MET A 65 -15.74 -25.51 7.28
CA MET A 65 -15.94 -25.54 8.73
C MET A 65 -15.53 -24.22 9.40
N ILE A 66 -14.38 -23.65 9.03
CA ILE A 66 -13.91 -22.35 9.52
C ILE A 66 -14.87 -21.23 9.10
N CYS A 67 -15.31 -21.21 7.85
CA CYS A 67 -16.29 -20.24 7.34
C CYS A 67 -17.62 -20.28 8.11
N MET A 68 -18.08 -21.45 8.57
CA MET A 68 -19.27 -21.54 9.42
C MET A 68 -19.10 -20.83 10.78
N GLY A 69 -17.90 -20.80 11.35
CA GLY A 69 -17.60 -20.00 12.56
C GLY A 69 -17.73 -18.50 12.32
N PHE A 70 -17.16 -18.00 11.21
CA PHE A 70 -17.32 -16.60 10.80
C PHE A 70 -18.78 -16.23 10.48
N PHE A 71 -19.53 -17.13 9.85
CA PHE A 71 -20.95 -16.92 9.55
C PHE A 71 -21.83 -16.98 10.81
N LEU A 72 -21.52 -17.85 11.78
CA LEU A 72 -22.16 -17.86 13.10
C LEU A 72 -21.95 -16.52 13.82
N VAL A 73 -20.73 -16.00 13.83
CA VAL A 73 -20.45 -14.67 14.39
C VAL A 73 -21.24 -13.59 13.65
N LYS A 74 -21.33 -13.64 12.31
CA LYS A 74 -22.16 -12.70 11.55
C LYS A 74 -23.63 -12.73 11.97
N ILE A 75 -24.20 -13.89 12.30
CA ILE A 75 -25.58 -13.99 12.79
C ILE A 75 -25.76 -13.30 14.16
N LEU A 76 -24.75 -13.33 15.04
CA LEU A 76 -24.74 -12.57 16.30
C LEU A 76 -24.68 -11.05 16.07
N PHE A 77 -24.02 -10.60 14.99
CA PHE A 77 -24.01 -9.21 14.57
C PHE A 77 -25.32 -8.79 13.88
N ASP A 78 -25.78 -9.52 12.85
CA ASP A 78 -26.95 -9.16 12.04
C ASP A 78 -28.30 -9.32 12.77
N ASN A 79 -28.50 -10.42 13.50
CA ASN A 79 -29.86 -10.92 13.81
C ASN A 79 -30.23 -10.92 15.30
N VAL A 80 -29.30 -10.69 16.22
CA VAL A 80 -29.59 -10.63 17.66
C VAL A 80 -29.98 -9.19 18.06
N PRO A 81 -31.02 -8.97 18.87
CA PRO A 81 -31.38 -7.62 19.32
C PRO A 81 -30.33 -7.02 20.28
N PRO A 82 -30.16 -5.68 20.31
CA PRO A 82 -29.20 -5.00 21.18
C PRO A 82 -29.49 -5.27 22.66
N SER A 83 -28.62 -6.07 23.28
CA SER A 83 -28.76 -6.60 24.64
C SER A 83 -27.39 -6.78 25.27
N ARG A 84 -27.31 -6.84 26.61
CA ARG A 84 -26.02 -7.05 27.31
C ARG A 84 -25.35 -8.36 26.87
N LEU A 85 -26.12 -9.41 26.62
CA LEU A 85 -25.61 -10.69 26.13
C LEU A 85 -25.02 -10.56 24.72
N ARG A 86 -25.69 -9.85 23.80
CA ARG A 86 -25.13 -9.54 22.46
C ARG A 86 -23.82 -8.77 22.58
N THR A 87 -23.74 -7.74 23.42
CA THR A 87 -22.50 -6.98 23.62
C THR A 87 -21.36 -7.85 24.17
N VAL A 88 -21.64 -8.72 25.15
CA VAL A 88 -20.64 -9.67 25.68
C VAL A 88 -20.20 -10.67 24.61
N ALA A 89 -21.14 -11.22 23.83
CA ALA A 89 -20.83 -12.14 22.73
C ALA A 89 -20.01 -11.48 21.61
N MET A 90 -20.27 -10.20 21.30
CA MET A 90 -19.46 -9.40 20.37
C MET A 90 -18.05 -9.16 20.90
N CYS A 91 -17.88 -8.79 22.17
CA CYS A 91 -16.57 -8.62 22.78
C CYS A 91 -15.75 -9.93 22.85
N LEU A 92 -16.43 -11.07 22.98
CA LEU A 92 -15.81 -12.40 22.96
C LEU A 92 -15.64 -13.00 21.55
N SER A 93 -16.24 -12.43 20.51
CA SER A 93 -16.26 -13.06 19.19
C SER A 93 -14.88 -13.30 18.57
N PRO A 94 -13.84 -12.46 18.77
CA PRO A 94 -12.48 -12.77 18.28
C PRO A 94 -11.91 -14.03 18.94
N PHE A 95 -12.11 -14.21 20.24
CA PHE A 95 -11.65 -15.39 20.98
C PHE A 95 -12.44 -16.64 20.58
N LEU A 96 -13.76 -16.51 20.38
CA LEU A 96 -14.59 -17.60 19.88
C LEU A 96 -14.19 -18.04 18.47
N LEU A 97 -13.77 -17.12 17.59
CA LEU A 97 -13.25 -17.44 16.26
C LEU A 97 -11.90 -18.17 16.32
N VAL A 98 -10.96 -17.72 17.16
CA VAL A 98 -9.68 -18.43 17.37
C VAL A 98 -9.92 -19.84 17.93
N LEU A 99 -10.81 -19.98 18.92
CA LEU A 99 -11.20 -21.28 19.47
C LEU A 99 -11.86 -22.18 18.40
N HIS A 100 -12.73 -21.63 17.56
CA HIS A 100 -13.39 -22.35 16.46
C HIS A 100 -12.39 -22.80 15.37
N VAL A 101 -11.39 -21.98 15.05
CA VAL A 101 -10.30 -22.37 14.13
C VAL A 101 -9.45 -23.50 14.73
N ILE A 102 -9.07 -23.40 16.01
CA ILE A 102 -8.34 -24.48 16.70
C ILE A 102 -9.18 -25.77 16.76
N LEU A 103 -10.49 -25.67 17.00
CA LEU A 103 -11.42 -26.81 16.95
C LEU A 103 -11.53 -27.42 15.54
N SER A 104 -11.54 -26.58 14.49
CA SER A 104 -11.57 -27.04 13.10
C SER A 104 -10.30 -27.79 12.73
N ILE A 105 -9.14 -27.28 13.15
CA ILE A 105 -7.84 -27.95 13.00
C ILE A 105 -7.80 -29.25 13.83
N HIS A 106 -8.33 -29.26 15.06
CA HIS A 106 -8.38 -30.46 15.90
C HIS A 106 -9.17 -31.60 15.24
N ILE A 107 -10.32 -31.27 14.63
CA ILE A 107 -11.17 -32.22 13.90
C ILE A 107 -10.51 -32.70 12.60
N LEU A 108 -9.77 -31.83 11.90
CA LEU A 108 -8.92 -32.25 10.77
C LEU A 108 -7.83 -33.25 11.22
N MET A 109 -7.08 -32.94 12.28
CA MET A 109 -6.03 -33.82 12.81
C MET A 109 -6.58 -35.20 13.20
N LEU A 110 -7.72 -35.24 13.92
CA LEU A 110 -8.43 -36.48 14.24
C LEU A 110 -8.84 -37.26 12.98
N GLY A 111 -9.37 -36.57 11.97
CA GLY A 111 -9.81 -37.19 10.71
C GLY A 111 -8.68 -37.80 9.87
N GLN A 112 -7.48 -37.23 9.95
CA GLN A 112 -6.28 -37.75 9.29
C GLN A 112 -5.47 -38.74 10.17
N GLY A 113 -5.87 -38.95 11.43
CA GLY A 113 -5.10 -39.77 12.39
C GLY A 113 -3.74 -39.16 12.79
N LEU A 114 -3.56 -37.86 12.58
CA LEU A 114 -2.33 -37.12 12.84
C LEU A 114 -2.35 -36.45 14.22
N VAL A 115 -1.17 -36.18 14.79
CA VAL A 115 -1.04 -35.43 16.05
C VAL A 115 -0.15 -34.19 15.82
N ALA A 116 -0.66 -33.02 16.16
CA ALA A 116 0.03 -31.74 16.02
C ALA A 116 0.26 -31.07 17.38
N ASN A 117 1.52 -30.75 17.69
CA ASN A 117 1.92 -30.20 18.99
C ASN A 117 2.09 -28.68 18.88
N LEU A 118 1.15 -27.92 19.41
CA LEU A 118 1.19 -26.46 19.41
C LEU A 118 1.83 -25.92 20.70
N THR A 119 2.85 -25.06 20.57
CA THR A 119 3.62 -24.51 21.69
C THR A 119 3.33 -23.01 21.87
N PHE A 120 2.50 -22.67 22.86
CA PHE A 120 2.14 -21.29 23.17
C PHE A 120 2.96 -20.75 24.35
N ASN A 121 4.08 -20.06 24.08
CA ASN A 121 4.78 -19.27 25.09
C ASN A 121 4.08 -17.91 25.24
N MET A 122 3.46 -17.67 26.40
CA MET A 122 2.65 -16.47 26.61
C MET A 122 3.46 -15.16 26.57
N GLY A 123 4.70 -15.19 27.09
CA GLY A 123 5.63 -14.06 27.02
C GLY A 123 6.05 -13.75 25.58
N THR A 124 6.47 -14.75 24.81
CA THR A 124 6.84 -14.59 23.39
C THR A 124 5.65 -14.10 22.55
N ILE A 125 4.44 -14.59 22.80
CA ILE A 125 3.22 -14.13 22.11
C ILE A 125 2.92 -12.67 22.45
N ALA A 126 3.04 -12.26 23.72
CA ALA A 126 2.85 -10.86 24.12
C ALA A 126 3.91 -9.93 23.50
N ILE A 127 5.18 -10.36 23.46
CA ILE A 127 6.28 -9.63 22.81
C ILE A 127 6.04 -9.49 21.29
N SER A 128 5.76 -10.60 20.60
CA SER A 128 5.47 -10.61 19.15
C SER A 128 4.23 -9.78 18.83
N THR A 129 3.19 -9.86 19.68
CA THR A 129 2.00 -8.99 19.60
C THR A 129 2.40 -7.52 19.61
N LEU A 130 3.15 -7.07 20.63
CA LEU A 130 3.52 -5.65 20.76
C LEU A 130 4.37 -5.18 19.57
N THR A 131 5.37 -5.97 19.16
CA THR A 131 6.26 -5.67 18.02
C THR A 131 5.50 -5.55 16.69
N TRP A 132 4.62 -6.50 16.35
CA TRP A 132 3.80 -6.41 15.14
C TRP A 132 2.76 -5.29 15.23
N SER A 133 2.14 -5.10 16.39
CA SER A 133 1.15 -4.04 16.62
C SER A 133 1.75 -2.65 16.42
N SER A 134 2.95 -2.39 16.96
CA SER A 134 3.61 -1.08 16.82
C SER A 134 4.11 -0.84 15.39
N THR A 135 4.65 -1.86 14.73
CA THR A 135 5.04 -1.81 13.31
C THR A 135 3.86 -1.36 12.44
N TYR A 136 2.70 -2.02 12.58
CA TYR A 136 1.51 -1.67 11.80
C TYR A 136 0.89 -0.34 12.25
N LEU A 137 0.94 0.00 13.54
CA LEU A 137 0.40 1.27 14.06
C LEU A 137 1.15 2.49 13.52
N ALA A 138 2.47 2.44 13.38
CA ALA A 138 3.27 3.56 12.88
C ALA A 138 2.91 3.95 11.43
N ILE A 139 2.56 2.97 10.58
CA ILE A 139 2.07 3.20 9.22
C ILE A 139 0.58 3.57 9.26
N ALA A 140 -0.24 2.82 10.00
CA ALA A 140 -1.68 2.99 10.06
C ALA A 140 -2.11 4.37 10.58
N VAL A 141 -1.45 4.88 11.63
CA VAL A 141 -1.72 6.22 12.18
C VAL A 141 -1.33 7.31 11.17
N GLY A 142 -0.24 7.12 10.43
CA GLY A 142 0.16 8.02 9.33
C GLY A 142 -0.92 8.12 8.25
N CYS A 143 -1.38 6.98 7.72
CA CYS A 143 -2.49 6.92 6.76
C CYS A 143 -3.79 7.49 7.33
N THR A 144 -4.09 7.24 8.60
CA THR A 144 -5.29 7.73 9.29
C THR A 144 -5.30 9.25 9.40
N LEU A 145 -4.13 9.86 9.65
CA LEU A 145 -3.96 11.31 9.73
C LEU A 145 -4.04 11.99 8.35
N THR A 146 -3.45 11.38 7.31
CA THR A 146 -3.60 11.88 5.93
C THR A 146 -5.05 11.73 5.45
N TYR A 147 -5.69 10.58 5.67
CA TYR A 147 -7.07 10.37 5.22
C TYR A 147 -8.05 11.31 5.94
N SER A 148 -7.93 11.49 7.26
CA SER A 148 -8.83 12.39 7.99
C SER A 148 -8.76 13.83 7.46
N VAL A 149 -7.57 14.38 7.19
CA VAL A 149 -7.39 15.78 6.76
C VAL A 149 -7.44 15.98 5.24
N GLN A 150 -7.16 14.95 4.43
CA GLN A 150 -7.02 15.05 2.97
C GLN A 150 -7.98 14.13 2.17
N ARG A 151 -8.70 13.21 2.82
CA ARG A 151 -9.77 12.36 2.27
C ARG A 151 -9.39 11.38 1.13
N TYR A 152 -8.12 10.98 1.01
CA TYR A 152 -7.70 9.90 0.09
C TYR A 152 -6.78 8.87 0.78
N GLY A 153 -6.69 7.67 0.20
CA GLY A 153 -5.78 6.60 0.65
C GLY A 153 -4.34 6.85 0.21
N ASN A 154 -3.44 7.15 1.15
CA ASN A 154 -2.03 7.41 0.86
C ASN A 154 -1.20 6.12 0.76
N PHE A 155 -1.03 5.57 -0.44
CA PHE A 155 -0.15 4.41 -0.69
C PHE A 155 1.35 4.74 -0.53
N ALA A 156 1.76 6.01 -0.48
CA ALA A 156 3.15 6.38 -0.19
C ALA A 156 3.52 6.25 1.30
N GLN A 157 2.59 5.94 2.20
CA GLN A 157 2.85 6.00 3.64
C GLN A 157 3.94 5.02 4.11
N SER A 158 3.99 3.82 3.54
CA SER A 158 5.08 2.87 3.80
C SER A 158 6.43 3.39 3.35
N GLU A 159 6.48 4.23 2.33
CA GLU A 159 7.75 4.76 1.85
C GLU A 159 8.32 5.83 2.80
N PHE A 160 7.49 6.48 3.64
CA PHE A 160 8.00 7.26 4.78
C PHE A 160 8.58 6.36 5.88
N PHE A 161 8.01 5.17 6.11
CA PHE A 161 8.58 4.16 7.00
C PHE A 161 9.92 3.62 6.44
N MET A 162 9.99 3.33 5.14
CA MET A 162 11.26 3.03 4.45
C MET A 162 12.28 4.17 4.59
N LEU A 163 11.89 5.44 4.35
CA LEU A 163 12.80 6.57 4.55
C LEU A 163 13.31 6.64 5.99
N GLY A 164 12.49 6.30 6.98
CA GLY A 164 12.92 6.14 8.38
C GLY A 164 14.06 5.13 8.55
N MET A 165 13.90 3.93 7.98
CA MET A 165 14.94 2.88 7.99
C MET A 165 16.26 3.39 7.40
N TYR A 166 16.20 4.13 6.29
CA TYR A 166 17.41 4.60 5.59
C TYR A 166 18.02 5.89 6.14
N VAL A 167 17.23 6.72 6.82
CA VAL A 167 17.76 7.81 7.67
C VAL A 167 18.57 7.22 8.83
N ALA A 168 18.11 6.12 9.44
CA ALA A 168 18.88 5.43 10.48
C ALA A 168 20.24 4.92 9.99
N ILE A 169 20.28 4.34 8.79
CA ILE A 169 21.53 3.91 8.13
C ILE A 169 22.44 5.10 7.77
N ALA A 170 21.87 6.23 7.31
CA ALA A 170 22.65 7.40 6.97
C ALA A 170 23.37 8.01 8.19
N PHE A 171 22.65 8.21 9.31
CA PHE A 171 23.24 8.66 10.57
C PHE A 171 24.29 7.69 11.12
N MET A 172 24.11 6.38 10.93
CA MET A 172 25.08 5.35 11.33
C MET A 172 26.39 5.41 10.51
N TRP A 173 26.37 6.01 9.31
CA TRP A 173 27.55 6.17 8.45
C TRP A 173 28.06 7.62 8.34
N THR A 174 27.50 8.56 9.09
CA THR A 174 28.01 9.94 9.22
C THR A 174 29.32 9.94 9.97
N ASP A 175 30.29 10.77 9.56
CA ASP A 175 31.64 10.78 10.14
C ASP A 175 31.64 11.13 11.64
N LEU A 176 30.63 11.86 12.11
CA LEU A 176 30.42 12.19 13.53
C LEU A 176 29.97 11.01 14.42
N LEU A 177 29.39 9.96 13.86
CA LEU A 177 28.67 8.92 14.61
C LEU A 177 29.11 7.47 14.30
N PHE A 178 29.80 7.24 13.17
CA PHE A 178 30.33 5.90 12.86
C PHE A 178 31.20 5.28 13.98
N PRO A 179 32.00 6.02 14.79
CA PRO A 179 32.90 5.39 15.77
C PRO A 179 32.16 4.62 16.85
N ILE A 180 30.91 4.99 17.13
CA ILE A 180 30.02 4.26 18.03
C ILE A 180 29.58 2.94 17.38
N SER A 181 29.10 2.98 16.14
CA SER A 181 28.55 1.80 15.45
C SER A 181 29.59 0.73 15.11
N GLU A 182 30.87 1.11 15.02
CA GLU A 182 32.00 0.20 14.77
C GLU A 182 32.75 -0.23 16.05
N ALA A 183 32.29 0.21 17.22
CA ALA A 183 32.90 -0.15 18.50
C ALA A 183 32.89 -1.68 18.74
N PRO A 184 33.96 -2.25 19.34
CA PRO A 184 33.88 -3.52 20.06
C PRO A 184 32.79 -3.45 21.15
N SER A 185 32.19 -4.61 21.47
CA SER A 185 31.17 -4.69 22.52
C SER A 185 31.86 -4.76 23.88
N ASP A 186 31.39 -3.93 24.82
CA ASP A 186 31.92 -3.76 26.19
C ASP A 186 30.84 -3.93 27.28
N GLY A 187 29.61 -4.23 26.87
CA GLY A 187 28.47 -4.45 27.75
C GLY A 187 27.86 -3.18 28.33
N THR A 188 28.23 -1.97 27.89
CA THR A 188 27.41 -0.76 28.04
C THR A 188 26.36 -0.67 26.92
N LEU A 189 25.51 0.35 26.95
CA LEU A 189 24.73 0.78 25.78
C LEU A 189 25.05 2.25 25.50
N VAL A 190 25.43 2.55 24.27
CA VAL A 190 25.55 3.94 23.79
C VAL A 190 24.22 4.38 23.18
N TRP A 191 23.68 5.50 23.65
CA TRP A 191 22.33 5.99 23.33
C TRP A 191 22.31 7.13 22.30
N SER A 192 23.42 7.84 22.11
CA SER A 192 23.46 9.06 21.29
C SER A 192 23.08 8.82 19.83
N LEU A 193 23.68 7.85 19.14
CA LEU A 193 23.29 7.51 17.76
C LEU A 193 21.80 7.10 17.69
N PHE A 194 21.29 6.34 18.66
CA PHE A 194 19.86 5.98 18.72
C PHE A 194 18.96 7.22 18.88
N ALA A 195 19.31 8.15 19.78
CA ALA A 195 18.57 9.38 20.01
C ALA A 195 18.60 10.33 18.79
N TYR A 196 19.77 10.52 18.16
CA TYR A 196 19.90 11.28 16.92
C TYR A 196 19.05 10.67 15.79
N VAL A 197 19.03 9.34 15.67
CA VAL A 197 18.21 8.64 14.68
C VAL A 197 16.72 8.80 14.92
N VAL A 198 16.23 8.69 16.16
CA VAL A 198 14.79 8.87 16.45
C VAL A 198 14.34 10.30 16.13
N ILE A 199 15.11 11.31 16.53
CA ILE A 199 14.79 12.73 16.28
C ILE A 199 14.95 13.05 14.79
N GLY A 200 16.05 12.62 14.18
CA GLY A 200 16.37 12.83 12.77
C GLY A 200 15.37 12.17 11.84
N ALA A 201 14.94 10.94 12.12
CA ALA A 201 13.90 10.26 11.37
C ALA A 201 12.57 11.02 11.43
N PHE A 202 12.13 11.48 12.61
CA PHE A 202 10.91 12.29 12.73
C PHE A 202 10.97 13.56 11.89
N ILE A 203 12.06 14.32 11.99
CA ILE A 203 12.22 15.61 11.31
C ILE A 203 12.39 15.42 9.79
N LEU A 204 13.30 14.55 9.34
CA LEU A 204 13.64 14.41 7.92
C LEU A 204 12.51 13.75 7.13
N THR A 205 11.86 12.71 7.68
CA THR A 205 10.70 12.10 7.00
C THR A 205 9.48 13.02 7.06
N GLY A 206 9.28 13.77 8.14
CA GLY A 206 8.26 14.82 8.22
C GLY A 206 8.47 15.91 7.14
N ILE A 207 9.71 16.37 6.95
CA ILE A 207 10.06 17.32 5.88
C ILE A 207 9.84 16.68 4.49
N ALA A 208 10.22 15.41 4.28
CA ALA A 208 9.93 14.71 3.03
C ALA A 208 8.42 14.62 2.74
N GLY A 209 7.59 14.41 3.77
CA GLY A 209 6.13 14.48 3.69
C GLY A 209 5.62 15.85 3.25
N VAL A 210 6.19 16.93 3.80
CA VAL A 210 5.88 18.31 3.35
C VAL A 210 6.31 18.53 1.90
N ILE A 211 7.55 18.18 1.53
CA ILE A 211 8.07 18.34 0.16
C ILE A 211 7.14 17.66 -0.86
N ILE A 212 6.72 16.43 -0.59
CA ILE A 212 5.77 15.69 -1.43
C ILE A 212 4.40 16.39 -1.46
N ASP A 213 3.88 16.86 -0.33
CA ASP A 213 2.62 17.62 -0.32
C ASP A 213 2.69 18.89 -1.20
N ARG A 214 3.83 19.59 -1.23
CA ARG A 214 4.04 20.80 -2.06
C ARG A 214 4.24 20.49 -3.54
N LEU A 215 5.09 19.52 -3.90
CA LEU A 215 5.42 19.18 -5.29
C LEU A 215 4.27 18.43 -6.01
N VAL A 216 3.56 17.58 -5.26
CA VAL A 216 2.58 16.61 -5.77
C VAL A 216 1.16 16.98 -5.34
N PHE A 217 0.79 16.71 -4.08
CA PHE A 217 -0.63 16.64 -3.71
C PHE A 217 -1.34 18.00 -3.75
N LYS A 218 -0.64 19.10 -3.46
CA LYS A 218 -1.14 20.46 -3.65
C LYS A 218 -1.68 20.67 -5.07
N GLY A 219 -0.93 20.28 -6.10
CA GLY A 219 -1.35 20.48 -7.50
C GLY A 219 -2.65 19.75 -7.86
N PHE A 220 -2.90 18.58 -7.25
CA PHE A 220 -4.16 17.85 -7.44
C PHE A 220 -5.33 18.41 -6.63
N ARG A 221 -5.07 19.02 -5.47
CA ARG A 221 -6.09 19.74 -4.69
C ARG A 221 -6.48 21.06 -5.35
N ASP A 222 -5.49 21.81 -5.85
CA ASP A 222 -5.67 23.07 -6.57
C ASP A 222 -6.49 22.86 -7.87
N SER A 223 -6.40 21.67 -8.49
CA SER A 223 -7.21 21.28 -9.66
C SER A 223 -8.53 20.57 -9.33
N LYS A 224 -8.92 20.46 -8.05
CA LYS A 224 -10.11 19.73 -7.57
C LYS A 224 -10.21 18.28 -8.09
N SER A 225 -9.08 17.56 -8.15
CA SER A 225 -9.02 16.15 -8.56
C SER A 225 -9.78 15.23 -7.60
N SER A 226 -10.31 14.11 -8.09
CA SER A 226 -10.99 13.11 -7.25
C SER A 226 -10.04 12.39 -6.29
N SER A 227 -10.60 11.80 -5.21
CA SER A 227 -9.84 10.98 -4.25
C SER A 227 -9.06 9.87 -4.95
N ASP A 228 -9.66 9.19 -5.92
CA ASP A 228 -9.03 8.12 -6.67
C ASP A 228 -7.78 8.59 -7.43
N VAL A 229 -7.84 9.77 -8.07
CA VAL A 229 -6.67 10.37 -8.73
C VAL A 229 -5.56 10.70 -7.73
N MET A 230 -5.90 11.20 -6.54
CA MET A 230 -4.91 11.45 -5.47
C MET A 230 -4.31 10.15 -4.91
N MET A 231 -5.13 9.12 -4.76
CA MET A 231 -4.71 7.78 -4.34
C MET A 231 -3.76 7.14 -5.37
N ILE A 232 -4.06 7.23 -6.66
CA ILE A 232 -3.18 6.76 -7.75
C ILE A 232 -1.90 7.61 -7.83
N ALA A 233 -1.97 8.92 -7.63
CA ALA A 233 -0.79 9.78 -7.56
C ALA A 233 0.15 9.39 -6.41
N SER A 234 -0.39 8.98 -5.25
CA SER A 234 0.41 8.50 -4.12
C SER A 234 1.19 7.21 -4.42
N LEU A 235 0.64 6.34 -5.28
CA LEU A 235 1.33 5.15 -5.79
C LEU A 235 2.51 5.54 -6.71
N GLY A 236 2.34 6.56 -7.56
CA GLY A 236 3.43 7.15 -8.36
C GLY A 236 4.54 7.73 -7.48
N VAL A 237 4.18 8.47 -6.42
CA VAL A 237 5.14 8.95 -5.40
C VAL A 237 5.86 7.79 -4.71
N ALA A 238 5.16 6.70 -4.39
CA ALA A 238 5.77 5.54 -3.75
C ALA A 238 6.85 4.90 -4.63
N MET A 239 6.61 4.81 -5.95
CA MET A 239 7.60 4.31 -6.91
C MET A 239 8.83 5.23 -7.01
N ILE A 240 8.62 6.55 -7.01
CA ILE A 240 9.72 7.55 -7.01
C ILE A 240 10.56 7.42 -5.74
N LEU A 241 9.95 7.51 -4.55
CA LEU A 241 10.66 7.42 -3.26
C LEU A 241 11.47 6.13 -3.17
N ARG A 242 10.83 5.00 -3.46
CA ARG A 242 11.48 3.69 -3.41
C ARG A 242 12.67 3.61 -4.36
N SER A 243 12.52 4.14 -5.57
CA SER A 243 13.59 4.15 -6.56
C SER A 243 14.76 5.03 -6.16
N LEU A 244 14.53 6.20 -5.57
CA LEU A 244 15.60 7.07 -5.07
C LEU A 244 16.45 6.35 -4.03
N ILE A 245 15.84 5.51 -3.19
CA ILE A 245 16.57 4.71 -2.19
C ILE A 245 17.29 3.49 -2.81
N TYR A 246 16.76 2.79 -3.84
CA TYR A 246 17.57 1.76 -4.54
C TYR A 246 18.70 2.35 -5.39
N LEU A 247 18.58 3.61 -5.82
CA LEU A 247 19.70 4.36 -6.42
C LEU A 247 20.73 4.77 -5.36
N ARG A 248 20.33 5.29 -4.18
CA ARG A 248 21.26 5.78 -3.14
C ARG A 248 21.78 4.72 -2.15
N PHE A 249 21.17 3.55 -2.04
CA PHE A 249 21.58 2.50 -1.08
C PHE A 249 21.66 1.08 -1.68
N GLY A 250 21.27 0.92 -2.95
CA GLY A 250 21.26 -0.38 -3.63
C GLY A 250 20.15 -1.33 -3.15
N SER A 251 20.22 -2.58 -3.61
CA SER A 251 19.29 -3.67 -3.26
C SER A 251 19.65 -4.46 -2.01
N ASN A 252 20.84 -4.22 -1.46
CA ASN A 252 21.43 -5.08 -0.43
C ASN A 252 20.69 -4.90 0.89
N THR A 253 20.46 -6.00 1.61
CA THR A 253 19.85 -5.95 2.94
C THR A 253 20.75 -5.21 3.92
N LYS A 254 20.19 -4.23 4.64
CA LYS A 254 20.87 -3.51 5.73
C LYS A 254 20.10 -3.73 7.04
N ARG A 255 20.74 -3.45 8.17
CA ARG A 255 20.16 -3.36 9.52
C ARG A 255 20.79 -2.16 10.21
N PHE A 256 20.02 -1.43 11.00
CA PHE A 256 20.54 -0.35 11.83
C PHE A 256 21.10 -0.93 13.14
N VAL A 257 22.30 -0.48 13.52
CA VAL A 257 23.01 -0.88 14.74
C VAL A 257 23.50 0.41 15.40
N PRO A 258 22.89 0.87 16.51
CA PRO A 258 23.30 2.12 17.18
C PRO A 258 24.69 1.99 17.81
N ASP A 259 24.99 0.78 18.27
CA ASP A 259 26.20 0.32 18.94
C ASP A 259 26.11 -1.22 18.97
N LYS A 260 27.23 -1.91 19.11
CA LYS A 260 27.35 -3.36 18.96
C LYS A 260 26.66 -4.13 20.10
N ASP A 261 26.63 -3.58 21.31
CA ASP A 261 25.97 -4.21 22.46
C ASP A 261 24.44 -4.27 22.32
N TRP A 262 23.82 -3.35 21.58
CA TRP A 262 22.39 -3.44 21.21
C TRP A 262 22.04 -4.72 20.44
N MET A 263 23.03 -5.41 19.88
CA MET A 263 22.88 -6.69 19.19
C MET A 263 23.39 -7.90 19.99
N SER A 264 23.91 -7.69 21.21
CA SER A 264 24.33 -8.76 22.12
C SER A 264 23.12 -9.58 22.60
N SER A 265 23.31 -10.90 22.72
CA SER A 265 22.31 -11.80 23.28
C SER A 265 22.13 -11.65 24.79
N GLU A 266 23.05 -10.95 25.47
CA GLU A 266 23.02 -10.70 26.92
C GLU A 266 22.17 -9.47 27.29
N GLN A 267 22.03 -8.50 26.36
CA GLN A 267 21.28 -7.26 26.56
C GLN A 267 19.76 -7.49 26.40
N ARG A 268 19.17 -8.15 27.39
CA ARG A 268 17.77 -8.61 27.40
C ARG A 268 17.09 -8.49 28.76
N TRP A 269 15.78 -8.30 28.77
CA TRP A 269 14.93 -8.60 29.94
C TRP A 269 14.51 -10.07 29.91
N GLU A 270 14.71 -10.78 31.02
CA GLU A 270 14.22 -12.15 31.19
C GLU A 270 12.87 -12.13 31.91
N ILE A 271 11.81 -12.47 31.20
CA ILE A 271 10.43 -12.40 31.70
C ILE A 271 9.98 -13.82 32.04
N SER A 272 9.78 -14.12 33.33
CA SER A 272 9.17 -15.38 33.77
C SER A 272 7.77 -15.53 33.17
N THR A 273 7.46 -16.70 32.62
CA THR A 273 6.25 -16.94 31.85
C THR A 273 5.86 -18.43 31.84
N TYR A 274 4.73 -18.73 31.21
CA TYR A 274 4.20 -20.08 31.09
C TYR A 274 4.13 -20.50 29.61
N THR A 275 4.54 -21.74 29.34
CA THR A 275 4.41 -22.41 28.05
C THR A 275 3.28 -23.43 28.10
N ALA A 276 2.22 -23.20 27.33
CA ALA A 276 1.12 -24.15 27.16
C ALA A 276 1.37 -25.01 25.91
N LYS A 277 1.55 -26.32 26.10
CA LYS A 277 1.67 -27.32 25.04
C LYS A 277 0.29 -27.94 24.80
N ILE A 278 -0.32 -27.63 23.67
CA ILE A 278 -1.65 -28.12 23.28
C ILE A 278 -1.48 -29.13 22.15
N ASN A 279 -1.89 -30.37 22.38
CA ASN A 279 -1.84 -31.43 21.38
C ASN A 279 -3.19 -31.47 20.64
N LEU A 280 -3.18 -31.36 19.32
CA LEU A 280 -4.35 -31.54 18.46
C LEU A 280 -4.32 -32.92 17.80
N GLY A 281 -5.49 -33.51 17.55
CA GLY A 281 -5.59 -34.90 17.07
C GLY A 281 -5.50 -35.97 18.16
N ASN A 282 -5.41 -35.56 19.43
CA ASN A 282 -5.44 -36.45 20.59
C ASN A 282 -6.22 -35.80 21.75
N ILE A 283 -6.78 -36.61 22.64
CA ILE A 283 -7.57 -36.20 23.81
C ILE A 283 -6.66 -35.82 25.01
N ASN A 284 -5.34 -36.07 24.91
CA ASN A 284 -4.34 -35.72 25.92
C ASN A 284 -4.46 -34.26 26.40
N TRP A 285 -4.58 -34.08 27.71
CA TRP A 285 -4.71 -32.78 28.36
C TRP A 285 -3.50 -31.87 28.06
N PRO A 286 -3.68 -30.55 27.87
CA PRO A 286 -2.57 -29.64 27.65
C PRO A 286 -1.63 -29.58 28.86
N VAL A 287 -0.33 -29.58 28.60
CA VAL A 287 0.73 -29.46 29.62
C VAL A 287 1.11 -27.98 29.74
N ILE A 288 1.23 -27.49 30.98
CA ILE A 288 1.69 -26.12 31.27
C ILE A 288 3.01 -26.23 32.03
N GLU A 289 4.06 -25.61 31.49
CA GLU A 289 5.40 -25.56 32.07
C GLU A 289 5.80 -24.12 32.38
N GLU A 290 6.69 -23.93 33.35
CA GLU A 290 7.36 -22.64 33.58
C GLU A 290 8.51 -22.46 32.59
N SER A 291 8.70 -21.21 32.15
CA SER A 291 9.63 -20.84 31.09
C SER A 291 10.10 -19.40 31.26
N THR A 292 11.17 -19.02 30.58
CA THR A 292 11.59 -17.62 30.45
C THR A 292 11.38 -17.14 29.01
N ALA A 293 10.83 -15.93 28.86
CA ALA A 293 10.76 -15.22 27.60
C ALA A 293 11.84 -14.12 27.57
N ASN A 294 12.81 -14.28 26.66
CA ASN A 294 13.93 -13.36 26.50
C ASN A 294 13.52 -12.18 25.59
N TYR A 295 13.40 -10.98 26.16
CA TYR A 295 13.11 -9.77 25.39
C TYR A 295 14.39 -8.93 25.19
N ALA A 296 15.08 -9.14 24.08
CA ALA A 296 16.24 -8.34 23.69
C ALA A 296 15.87 -6.86 23.50
N TYR A 297 16.74 -5.95 23.97
CA TYR A 297 16.43 -4.51 24.05
C TYR A 297 16.12 -3.88 22.69
N ASN A 298 16.84 -4.28 21.63
CA ASN A 298 16.60 -3.83 20.26
C ASN A 298 15.15 -4.03 19.77
N ASN A 299 14.49 -5.11 20.20
CA ASN A 299 13.09 -5.41 19.89
C ASN A 299 12.10 -4.75 20.87
N ALA A 300 12.56 -4.31 22.04
CA ALA A 300 11.74 -3.68 23.07
C ALA A 300 11.45 -2.20 22.81
N PHE A 301 12.42 -1.46 22.27
CA PHE A 301 12.25 -0.02 22.06
C PHE A 301 11.25 0.36 20.96
N LEU A 302 10.99 -0.54 20.00
CA LEU A 302 10.00 -0.30 18.94
C LEU A 302 8.57 -0.06 19.49
N PRO A 303 7.94 -0.97 20.24
CA PRO A 303 6.62 -0.71 20.80
C PRO A 303 6.62 0.44 21.81
N ILE A 304 7.66 0.56 22.64
CA ILE A 304 7.77 1.65 23.63
C ILE A 304 7.68 3.01 22.92
N ILE A 305 8.54 3.26 21.93
CA ILE A 305 8.59 4.56 21.23
C ILE A 305 7.29 4.81 20.46
N ILE A 306 6.76 3.83 19.73
CA ILE A 306 5.59 4.08 18.87
C ILE A 306 4.30 4.24 19.67
N PHE A 307 4.06 3.47 20.73
CA PHE A 307 2.90 3.74 21.60
C PHE A 307 3.03 5.10 22.31
N ILE A 308 4.24 5.55 22.68
CA ILE A 308 4.48 6.91 23.21
C ILE A 308 4.22 7.98 22.13
N SER A 309 4.79 7.86 20.93
CA SER A 309 4.60 8.84 19.84
C SER A 309 3.13 8.97 19.42
N VAL A 310 2.40 7.85 19.35
CA VAL A 310 0.97 7.84 19.02
C VAL A 310 0.14 8.37 20.19
N PHE A 311 0.52 8.10 21.44
CA PHE A 311 -0.13 8.71 22.61
C PHE A 311 0.05 10.24 22.63
N LEU A 312 1.27 10.73 22.35
CA LEU A 312 1.56 12.16 22.19
C LEU A 312 0.76 12.80 21.04
N LEU A 313 0.59 12.11 19.91
CA LEU A 313 -0.30 12.54 18.83
C LEU A 313 -1.77 12.60 19.29
N VAL A 314 -2.26 11.60 20.03
CA VAL A 314 -3.63 11.62 20.57
C VAL A 314 -3.83 12.78 21.54
N LEU A 315 -2.84 13.15 22.35
CA LEU A 315 -2.88 14.37 23.16
C LEU A 315 -2.91 15.63 22.28
N LEU A 316 -2.04 15.72 21.26
CA LEU A 316 -1.98 16.84 20.31
C LEU A 316 -3.33 17.07 19.63
N LEU A 317 -3.92 16.02 19.06
CA LEU A 317 -5.19 16.10 18.31
C LEU A 317 -6.39 16.47 19.19
N ASN A 318 -6.41 16.02 20.44
CA ASN A 318 -7.54 16.28 21.34
C ASN A 318 -7.47 17.63 22.06
N TYR A 319 -6.27 18.05 22.52
CA TYR A 319 -6.13 19.17 23.46
C TYR A 319 -5.52 20.45 22.88
N THR A 320 -4.88 20.44 21.71
CA THR A 320 -4.21 21.65 21.16
C THR A 320 -5.07 22.45 20.18
N ARG A 321 -4.71 23.74 19.95
CA ARG A 321 -5.32 24.55 18.88
C ARG A 321 -5.10 23.93 17.49
N LEU A 322 -3.97 23.25 17.26
CA LEU A 322 -3.68 22.54 16.01
C LEU A 322 -4.66 21.37 15.80
N GLY A 323 -4.85 20.53 16.81
CA GLY A 323 -5.79 19.40 16.77
C GLY A 323 -7.26 19.81 16.55
N ARG A 324 -7.67 20.99 17.04
CA ARG A 324 -8.99 21.58 16.72
C ARG A 324 -9.08 22.06 15.27
N ARG A 325 -8.02 22.70 14.74
CA ARG A 325 -7.95 23.12 13.32
C ARG A 325 -7.93 21.92 12.36
N MET A 326 -7.22 20.84 12.71
CA MET A 326 -7.18 19.61 11.90
C MET A 326 -8.56 18.96 11.77
N ARG A 327 -9.35 18.91 12.86
CA ARG A 327 -10.73 18.42 12.80
C ARG A 327 -11.64 19.32 11.98
N ALA A 328 -11.62 20.64 12.19
CA ALA A 328 -12.42 21.56 11.38
C ALA A 328 -12.15 21.43 9.86
N VAL A 329 -10.89 21.25 9.46
CA VAL A 329 -10.49 21.00 8.06
C VAL A 329 -10.90 19.61 7.57
N ALA A 330 -10.85 18.59 8.43
CA ALA A 330 -11.34 17.25 8.13
C ALA A 330 -12.87 17.22 7.89
N ASP A 331 -13.62 17.97 8.69
CA ASP A 331 -15.09 18.05 8.65
C ASP A 331 -15.56 18.82 7.40
N ASN A 332 -15.04 20.04 7.19
CA ASN A 332 -15.26 20.81 5.95
C ASN A 332 -14.12 21.83 5.73
N PRO A 333 -13.25 21.64 4.71
CA PRO A 333 -12.11 22.52 4.47
C PRO A 333 -12.52 23.92 3.98
N GLU A 334 -13.61 24.05 3.20
CA GLU A 334 -14.08 25.34 2.68
C GLU A 334 -14.70 26.19 3.81
N LEU A 335 -15.48 25.56 4.71
CA LEU A 335 -16.00 26.22 5.91
C LEU A 335 -14.87 26.60 6.89
N ALA A 336 -13.86 25.74 7.06
CA ALA A 336 -12.67 26.05 7.84
C ALA A 336 -11.89 27.24 7.28
N ALA A 337 -11.74 27.33 5.95
CA ALA A 337 -11.13 28.48 5.29
C ALA A 337 -11.92 29.78 5.53
N SER A 338 -13.26 29.74 5.42
CA SER A 338 -14.10 30.90 5.74
C SER A 338 -13.99 31.34 7.20
N SER A 339 -13.75 30.40 8.11
CA SER A 339 -13.44 30.63 9.54
C SER A 339 -12.00 31.12 9.81
N GLY A 340 -11.26 31.53 8.78
CA GLY A 340 -9.88 32.02 8.90
C GLY A 340 -8.83 30.94 9.18
N ILE A 341 -9.17 29.64 9.06
CA ILE A 341 -8.22 28.55 9.23
C ILE A 341 -7.50 28.32 7.90
N ASN A 342 -6.18 28.57 7.86
CA ASN A 342 -5.37 28.30 6.68
C ASN A 342 -5.26 26.78 6.43
N VAL A 343 -6.13 26.25 5.56
CA VAL A 343 -6.26 24.84 5.17
C VAL A 343 -4.92 24.26 4.69
N GLU A 344 -4.20 24.99 3.84
CA GLU A 344 -2.92 24.58 3.27
C GLU A 344 -1.88 24.29 4.38
N ARG A 345 -1.80 25.13 5.41
CA ARG A 345 -0.92 24.93 6.58
C ARG A 345 -1.37 23.75 7.45
N VAL A 346 -2.66 23.51 7.58
CA VAL A 346 -3.20 22.34 8.29
C VAL A 346 -2.91 21.04 7.54
N GLN A 347 -3.01 21.05 6.20
CA GLN A 347 -2.65 19.92 5.35
C GLN A 347 -1.13 19.63 5.38
N MET A 348 -0.28 20.65 5.28
CA MET A 348 1.18 20.50 5.43
C MET A 348 1.59 19.95 6.80
N THR A 349 0.99 20.45 7.88
CA THR A 349 1.29 19.95 9.24
C THR A 349 0.75 18.54 9.46
N SER A 350 -0.34 18.15 8.79
CA SER A 350 -0.78 16.75 8.73
C SER A 350 0.24 15.88 8.00
N ALA A 351 0.69 16.28 6.80
CA ALA A 351 1.71 15.53 6.06
C ALA A 351 3.02 15.36 6.85
N PHE A 352 3.47 16.41 7.55
CA PHE A 352 4.63 16.38 8.44
C PHE A 352 4.47 15.37 9.59
N LEU A 353 3.39 15.48 10.37
CA LEU A 353 3.15 14.61 11.53
C LEU A 353 2.94 13.15 11.12
N SER A 354 2.25 12.93 9.99
CA SER A 354 2.00 11.61 9.42
C SER A 354 3.31 10.93 9.01
N ALA A 355 4.09 11.58 8.13
CA ALA A 355 5.34 11.02 7.63
C ALA A 355 6.36 10.85 8.76
N GLY A 356 6.47 11.82 9.66
CA GLY A 356 7.36 11.79 10.82
C GLY A 356 7.13 10.58 11.74
N ILE A 357 5.87 10.27 12.08
CA ILE A 357 5.55 9.11 12.94
C ILE A 357 5.84 7.78 12.23
N SER A 358 5.53 7.68 10.93
CA SER A 358 5.91 6.49 10.15
C SER A 358 7.44 6.35 10.03
N GLY A 359 8.18 7.45 9.88
CA GLY A 359 9.64 7.46 9.84
C GLY A 359 10.29 7.03 11.15
N VAL A 360 9.80 7.48 12.31
CA VAL A 360 10.25 6.96 13.62
C VAL A 360 10.00 5.45 13.72
N GLY A 361 8.84 4.98 13.26
CA GLY A 361 8.53 3.56 13.17
C GLY A 361 9.56 2.79 12.37
N GLY A 362 9.88 3.27 11.17
CA GLY A 362 10.85 2.63 10.29
C GLY A 362 12.28 2.63 10.83
N ALA A 363 12.71 3.74 11.43
CA ALA A 363 14.05 3.88 11.99
C ALA A 363 14.29 2.88 13.14
N VAL A 364 13.34 2.78 14.08
CA VAL A 364 13.45 1.85 15.22
C VAL A 364 13.18 0.39 14.78
N PHE A 365 12.26 0.16 13.82
CA PHE A 365 12.05 -1.18 13.24
C PHE A 365 13.29 -1.68 12.49
N GLY A 366 14.12 -0.78 11.95
CA GLY A 366 15.41 -1.07 11.33
C GLY A 366 16.44 -1.72 12.27
N LEU A 367 16.25 -1.67 13.60
CA LEU A 367 17.00 -2.49 14.57
C LEU A 367 16.60 -3.97 14.45
N THR A 368 15.28 -4.21 14.43
CA THR A 368 14.67 -5.52 14.70
C THR A 368 14.94 -6.52 13.58
N VAL A 369 15.01 -6.09 12.32
CA VAL A 369 15.14 -6.96 11.13
C VAL A 369 16.17 -6.42 10.14
N LEU A 370 16.58 -7.28 9.20
CA LEU A 370 17.26 -6.85 7.98
C LEU A 370 16.20 -6.40 6.96
N PHE A 371 16.46 -5.31 6.23
CA PHE A 371 15.51 -4.70 5.28
C PHE A 371 16.15 -4.38 3.91
N SER A 372 15.36 -4.47 2.83
CA SER A 372 15.76 -4.21 1.44
C SER A 372 14.59 -3.65 0.59
N PRO A 373 14.81 -2.82 -0.45
CA PRO A 373 13.21 -1.44 -0.66
C PRO A 373 11.88 -1.74 0.03
N GLN A 374 11.34 -2.86 -0.43
CA GLN A 374 9.95 -3.28 -0.37
C GLN A 374 9.58 -3.85 1.00
N THR A 375 10.53 -4.00 1.93
CA THR A 375 10.24 -4.37 3.33
C THR A 375 9.17 -3.47 3.94
N ALA A 376 9.18 -2.16 3.68
CA ALA A 376 8.11 -1.30 4.17
C ALA A 376 6.80 -1.46 3.38
N PHE A 377 6.88 -1.67 2.06
CA PHE A 377 5.70 -1.87 1.21
C PHE A 377 4.92 -3.15 1.54
N THR A 378 5.59 -4.24 1.95
CA THR A 378 4.91 -5.45 2.45
C THR A 378 4.28 -5.25 3.83
N LEU A 379 4.67 -4.22 4.59
CA LEU A 379 4.04 -3.81 5.84
C LEU A 379 2.86 -2.84 5.64
N LEU A 380 2.71 -2.26 4.43
CA LEU A 380 1.59 -1.36 4.09
C LEU A 380 0.24 -2.07 4.12
N LEU A 381 0.17 -3.28 3.55
CA LEU A 381 -1.09 -4.01 3.41
C LEU A 381 -1.64 -4.50 4.78
N PRO A 382 -0.81 -5.02 5.71
CA PRO A 382 -1.26 -5.27 7.09
C PRO A 382 -1.58 -3.98 7.85
N ALA A 383 -0.94 -2.85 7.55
CA ALA A 383 -1.34 -1.56 8.12
C ALA A 383 -2.73 -1.13 7.63
N PHE A 384 -3.12 -1.44 6.38
CA PHE A 384 -4.51 -1.26 5.95
C PHE A 384 -5.51 -2.13 6.73
N ALA A 385 -5.13 -3.33 7.20
CA ALA A 385 -5.99 -4.10 8.13
C ALA A 385 -6.35 -3.29 9.38
N VAL A 386 -5.36 -2.60 9.95
CA VAL A 386 -5.49 -1.76 11.14
C VAL A 386 -6.37 -0.53 10.88
N ILE A 387 -6.17 0.16 9.74
CA ILE A 387 -6.96 1.35 9.37
C ILE A 387 -8.43 0.97 9.14
N VAL A 388 -8.69 -0.15 8.46
CA VAL A 388 -10.04 -0.66 8.17
C VAL A 388 -10.75 -1.07 9.46
N LEU A 389 -10.12 -1.93 10.27
CA LEU A 389 -10.70 -2.40 11.53
C LEU A 389 -10.90 -1.26 12.54
N GLY A 390 -9.99 -0.29 12.56
CA GLY A 390 -10.07 0.90 13.41
C GLY A 390 -11.13 1.92 12.99
N THR A 391 -11.76 1.75 11.81
CA THR A 391 -12.51 2.77 11.06
C THR A 391 -11.61 3.92 10.58
N ILE A 392 -11.64 4.18 9.27
CA ILE A 392 -10.75 5.15 8.62
C ILE A 392 -10.93 6.55 9.25
N GLY A 393 -9.82 7.19 9.63
CA GLY A 393 -9.79 8.51 10.27
C GLY A 393 -9.73 8.46 11.81
N SER A 394 -10.01 7.32 12.45
CA SER A 394 -9.96 7.18 13.91
C SER A 394 -8.58 6.71 14.42
N VAL A 395 -7.74 7.66 14.86
CA VAL A 395 -6.43 7.33 15.48
C VAL A 395 -6.60 6.46 16.73
N GLN A 396 -7.69 6.64 17.50
CA GLN A 396 -7.97 5.80 18.67
C GLN A 396 -8.41 4.38 18.27
N GLY A 397 -9.19 4.25 17.19
CA GLY A 397 -9.55 2.94 16.63
C GLY A 397 -8.34 2.19 16.09
N ALA A 398 -7.41 2.89 15.42
CA ALA A 398 -6.15 2.30 14.93
C ALA A 398 -5.29 1.69 16.05
N ILE A 399 -5.26 2.27 17.25
CA ILE A 399 -4.53 1.70 18.42
C ILE A 399 -5.12 0.35 18.84
N VAL A 400 -6.45 0.24 18.93
CA VAL A 400 -7.12 -1.00 19.31
C VAL A 400 -7.01 -2.04 18.19
N ALA A 401 -7.17 -1.60 16.94
CA ALA A 401 -7.05 -2.46 15.78
C ALA A 401 -5.64 -3.01 15.57
N SER A 402 -4.58 -2.23 15.87
CA SER A 402 -3.20 -2.72 15.72
C SER A 402 -2.89 -3.82 16.73
N LEU A 403 -3.35 -3.67 17.98
CA LEU A 403 -3.26 -4.69 19.02
C LEU A 403 -3.98 -5.98 18.61
N ILE A 404 -5.18 -5.89 18.01
CA ILE A 404 -5.92 -7.06 17.52
C ILE A 404 -5.18 -7.74 16.35
N ILE A 405 -4.76 -6.99 15.33
CA ILE A 405 -4.09 -7.56 14.15
C ILE A 405 -2.71 -8.13 14.50
N GLY A 406 -1.93 -7.46 15.35
CA GLY A 406 -0.65 -7.95 15.86
C GLY A 406 -0.80 -9.21 16.72
N PHE A 407 -1.83 -9.27 17.57
CA PHE A 407 -2.13 -10.45 18.40
C PHE A 407 -2.48 -11.68 17.57
N VAL A 408 -3.39 -11.55 16.59
CA VAL A 408 -3.76 -12.72 15.78
C VAL A 408 -2.60 -13.15 14.88
N ARG A 409 -1.76 -12.22 14.39
CA ARG A 409 -0.50 -12.59 13.73
C ARG A 409 0.42 -13.39 14.66
N ALA A 410 0.67 -12.91 15.87
CA ALA A 410 1.55 -13.55 16.86
C ALA A 410 1.05 -14.95 17.29
N ILE A 411 -0.26 -15.18 17.32
CA ILE A 411 -0.85 -16.51 17.55
C ILE A 411 -0.77 -17.42 16.32
N SER A 412 -0.80 -16.86 15.11
CA SER A 412 -0.80 -17.67 13.88
C SER A 412 0.55 -18.32 13.61
N GLU A 413 1.66 -17.69 13.99
CA GLU A 413 3.01 -18.23 13.86
C GLU A 413 3.19 -19.62 14.54
N PRO A 414 2.89 -19.82 15.84
CA PRO A 414 2.97 -21.14 16.48
C PRO A 414 1.88 -22.13 16.02
N VAL A 415 0.67 -21.65 15.69
CA VAL A 415 -0.41 -22.53 15.17
C VAL A 415 -0.01 -23.14 13.83
N LEU A 416 0.43 -22.31 12.87
CA LEU A 416 0.78 -22.75 11.52
C LEU A 416 2.07 -23.58 11.50
N SER A 417 3.03 -23.27 12.37
CA SER A 417 4.25 -24.07 12.54
C SER A 417 3.92 -25.47 13.07
N GLY A 418 3.11 -25.57 14.13
CA GLY A 418 2.80 -26.86 14.77
C GLY A 418 1.92 -27.80 13.94
N ILE A 419 1.06 -27.29 13.07
CA ILE A 419 0.29 -28.11 12.11
C ILE A 419 1.04 -28.41 10.80
N GLY A 420 2.06 -27.62 10.47
CA GLY A 420 2.78 -27.74 9.20
C GLY A 420 3.50 -29.08 9.07
N ASN A 421 4.26 -29.48 10.10
CA ASN A 421 5.05 -30.70 10.03
C ASN A 421 4.21 -32.00 9.92
N PRO A 422 3.11 -32.19 10.68
CA PRO A 422 2.24 -33.37 10.51
C PRO A 422 1.54 -33.46 9.15
N LEU A 423 1.26 -32.33 8.49
CA LEU A 423 0.61 -32.28 7.16
C LEU A 423 1.62 -32.30 6.00
N GLU A 424 2.88 -32.69 6.26
CA GLU A 424 4.02 -32.68 5.32
C GLU A 424 4.32 -31.30 4.69
N ARG A 425 3.91 -30.23 5.38
CA ARG A 425 3.85 -28.84 4.92
C ARG A 425 4.72 -27.93 5.78
N THR A 426 6.01 -28.22 5.83
CA THR A 426 7.02 -27.49 6.63
C THR A 426 6.99 -25.96 6.44
N ASN A 427 6.67 -25.48 5.23
CA ASN A 427 6.58 -24.03 4.91
C ASN A 427 5.33 -23.32 5.45
N TYR A 428 4.39 -23.99 6.13
CA TYR A 428 3.14 -23.37 6.60
C TYR A 428 3.33 -22.16 7.52
N PHE A 429 4.43 -22.06 8.27
CA PHE A 429 4.74 -20.87 9.05
C PHE A 429 4.75 -19.57 8.22
N ALA A 430 5.10 -19.64 6.92
CA ALA A 430 5.07 -18.49 6.01
C ALA A 430 3.65 -17.93 5.79
N LEU A 431 2.62 -18.77 5.95
CA LEU A 431 1.22 -18.36 5.88
C LEU A 431 0.80 -17.45 7.04
N ALA A 432 1.62 -17.27 8.09
CA ALA A 432 1.34 -16.28 9.14
C ALA A 432 1.25 -14.85 8.57
N GLY A 433 1.94 -14.59 7.45
CA GLY A 433 1.81 -13.35 6.67
C GLY A 433 0.47 -13.18 5.95
N VAL A 434 -0.27 -14.27 5.68
CA VAL A 434 -1.63 -14.24 5.09
C VAL A 434 -2.66 -13.78 6.11
N THR A 435 -2.49 -14.15 7.38
CA THR A 435 -3.54 -14.01 8.40
C THR A 435 -4.11 -12.60 8.53
N PRO A 436 -3.30 -11.52 8.63
CA PRO A 436 -3.82 -10.16 8.65
C PRO A 436 -4.79 -9.85 7.50
N TYR A 437 -4.49 -10.30 6.28
CA TYR A 437 -5.32 -10.08 5.08
C TYR A 437 -6.63 -10.86 5.11
N ALA A 438 -6.58 -12.14 5.48
CA ALA A 438 -7.76 -12.98 5.66
C ALA A 438 -8.71 -12.38 6.71
N ILE A 439 -8.13 -11.77 7.76
CA ILE A 439 -8.86 -11.06 8.80
C ILE A 439 -9.49 -9.76 8.26
N ILE A 440 -8.83 -8.97 7.39
CA ILE A 440 -9.49 -7.81 6.71
C ILE A 440 -10.75 -8.26 5.98
N ILE A 441 -10.64 -9.31 5.17
CA ILE A 441 -11.73 -9.78 4.31
C ILE A 441 -12.88 -10.32 5.17
N ALA A 442 -12.58 -11.09 6.22
CA ALA A 442 -13.58 -11.54 7.19
C ALA A 442 -14.24 -10.38 7.94
N ILE A 443 -13.48 -9.37 8.36
CA ILE A 443 -14.02 -8.16 9.02
C ILE A 443 -14.92 -7.40 8.06
N LEU A 444 -14.49 -7.07 6.84
CA LEU A 444 -15.30 -6.31 5.89
C LEU A 444 -16.56 -7.07 5.45
N LEU A 445 -16.53 -8.40 5.45
CA LEU A 445 -17.72 -9.25 5.25
C LEU A 445 -18.71 -9.24 6.43
N ILE A 446 -18.30 -8.85 7.65
CA ILE A 446 -19.11 -8.91 8.88
C ILE A 446 -19.47 -7.50 9.39
N MET A 447 -18.50 -6.60 9.49
CA MET A 447 -18.61 -5.19 9.87
C MET A 447 -17.84 -4.31 8.86
N PRO A 448 -18.45 -3.91 7.73
CA PRO A 448 -17.80 -3.12 6.68
C PRO A 448 -17.33 -1.72 7.13
N GLU A 449 -17.87 -1.20 8.25
CA GLU A 449 -17.56 0.12 8.79
C GLU A 449 -16.51 0.11 9.91
N GLY A 450 -15.99 -1.07 10.28
CA GLY A 450 -15.01 -1.26 11.36
C GLY A 450 -15.60 -1.17 12.79
N ILE A 451 -14.74 -1.35 13.80
CA ILE A 451 -15.12 -1.29 15.22
C ILE A 451 -15.29 0.17 15.70
N GLY A 452 -14.61 1.13 15.08
CA GLY A 452 -14.62 2.54 15.49
C GLY A 452 -16.02 3.15 15.49
N LYS A 453 -16.83 2.89 14.45
CA LYS A 453 -18.24 3.35 14.39
C LYS A 453 -19.10 2.73 15.51
N ALA A 454 -18.97 1.44 15.78
CA ALA A 454 -19.70 0.78 16.86
C ALA A 454 -19.29 1.32 18.26
N TYR A 455 -18.02 1.70 18.44
CA TYR A 455 -17.56 2.40 19.63
C TYR A 455 -18.14 3.82 19.73
N GLU A 456 -18.27 4.55 18.62
CA GLU A 456 -18.86 5.88 18.58
C GLU A 456 -20.36 5.86 18.91
N GLU A 457 -21.15 4.99 18.27
CA GLU A 457 -22.57 4.77 18.60
C GLU A 457 -22.75 4.41 20.08
N TRP A 458 -21.92 3.49 20.60
CA TRP A 458 -21.94 3.15 22.02
C TRP A 458 -21.55 4.33 22.90
N ASN A 459 -20.60 5.18 22.50
CA ASN A 459 -20.20 6.36 23.26
C ASN A 459 -21.31 7.42 23.29
N ILE A 460 -21.97 7.69 22.16
CA ILE A 460 -23.13 8.59 22.06
C ILE A 460 -24.24 8.12 23.01
N GLU A 461 -24.61 6.85 22.95
CA GLU A 461 -25.69 6.30 23.78
C GLU A 461 -25.29 6.20 25.28
N ARG A 462 -23.99 5.98 25.58
CA ARG A 462 -23.42 6.06 26.94
C ARG A 462 -23.50 7.48 27.50
N ILE A 463 -23.20 8.49 26.68
CA ILE A 463 -23.32 9.91 27.05
C ILE A 463 -24.79 10.27 27.26
N ARG A 464 -25.69 9.86 26.37
CA ARG A 464 -27.14 10.06 26.47
C ARG A 464 -27.71 9.49 27.77
N LYS A 465 -27.37 8.24 28.10
CA LYS A 465 -27.77 7.59 29.37
C LYS A 465 -27.15 8.27 30.60
N ARG A 466 -25.89 8.73 30.52
CA ARG A 466 -25.26 9.50 31.61
C ARG A 466 -25.91 10.85 31.85
N ALA A 467 -26.37 11.54 30.81
CA ALA A 467 -27.06 12.82 30.93
C ALA A 467 -28.40 12.71 31.68
N VAL A 468 -29.10 11.57 31.52
CA VAL A 468 -30.32 11.24 32.27
C VAL A 468 -29.99 10.89 33.74
N SER A 469 -28.88 10.19 34.01
CA SER A 469 -28.53 9.72 35.35
C SER A 469 -27.75 10.75 36.20
N LYS A 470 -28.41 11.79 36.72
CA LYS A 470 -27.83 12.72 37.72
C LYS A 470 -27.63 12.04 39.10
N ARG A 471 -26.56 11.25 39.24
CA ARG A 471 -26.12 10.72 40.54
C ARG A 471 -25.49 11.85 41.37
N LYS A 472 -26.09 12.24 42.50
CA LYS A 472 -25.44 13.12 43.48
C LYS A 472 -24.22 12.42 44.08
N SER A 473 -23.08 13.11 44.10
CA SER A 473 -21.86 12.71 44.81
C SER A 473 -21.95 13.04 46.30
N SER A 474 -21.23 12.28 47.14
CA SER A 474 -21.01 12.64 48.55
C SER A 474 -19.68 13.38 48.70
N ASN A 475 -19.70 14.54 49.34
CA ASN A 475 -18.49 15.32 49.62
C ASN A 475 -17.59 14.62 50.64
N GLU A 476 -18.17 13.91 51.61
CA GLU A 476 -17.43 13.17 52.65
C GLU A 476 -16.66 12.01 52.02
N SER A 477 -17.35 11.15 51.27
CA SER A 477 -16.73 10.02 50.57
C SER A 477 -15.70 10.50 49.54
N SER A 478 -15.95 11.63 48.87
CA SER A 478 -14.99 12.27 47.98
C SER A 478 -13.74 12.77 48.72
N ALA A 479 -13.88 13.35 49.91
CA ALA A 479 -12.75 13.88 50.66
C ALA A 479 -11.87 12.74 51.21
N VAL A 480 -12.48 11.66 51.71
CA VAL A 480 -11.76 10.44 52.11
C VAL A 480 -11.00 9.82 50.93
N LEU A 481 -11.63 9.75 49.74
CA LEU A 481 -10.97 9.26 48.53
C LEU A 481 -9.80 10.14 48.07
N GLY A 482 -9.84 11.46 48.30
CA GLY A 482 -8.71 12.34 47.99
C GLY A 482 -7.60 12.33 49.04
N PHE A 483 -7.91 12.01 50.29
CA PHE A 483 -6.89 11.73 51.31
C PHE A 483 -6.15 10.41 51.04
N LEU A 484 -6.86 9.33 50.71
CA LEU A 484 -6.25 8.01 50.46
C LEU A 484 -5.65 7.86 49.05
N PHE A 485 -6.34 8.37 48.02
CA PHE A 485 -6.02 8.16 46.61
C PHE A 485 -5.96 9.50 45.82
N GLY A 486 -5.59 10.58 46.50
CA GLY A 486 -5.44 11.92 45.89
C GLY A 486 -4.41 11.97 44.77
N TRP A 487 -3.32 11.22 44.90
CA TRP A 487 -2.29 11.03 43.86
C TRP A 487 -2.85 10.37 42.57
N ALA A 488 -3.98 9.65 42.68
CA ALA A 488 -4.72 9.08 41.55
C ALA A 488 -5.96 9.93 41.16
N GLY A 489 -6.17 11.09 41.79
CA GLY A 489 -7.29 11.99 41.50
C GLY A 489 -8.68 11.43 41.84
N ALA A 490 -8.77 10.45 42.75
CA ALA A 490 -10.01 9.71 43.01
C ALA A 490 -11.17 10.58 43.53
N HIS A 491 -10.88 11.66 44.27
CA HIS A 491 -11.86 12.66 44.71
C HIS A 491 -12.60 13.29 43.53
N HIS A 492 -11.87 13.71 42.50
CA HIS A 492 -12.49 14.28 41.29
C HIS A 492 -13.32 13.27 40.51
N ILE A 493 -12.90 12.01 40.45
CA ILE A 493 -13.69 10.94 39.83
C ILE A 493 -15.01 10.73 40.62
N SER A 494 -14.95 10.72 41.95
CA SER A 494 -16.12 10.63 42.83
C SER A 494 -17.09 11.81 42.66
N GLN A 495 -16.57 13.01 42.38
CA GLN A 495 -17.36 14.23 42.09
C GLN A 495 -17.82 14.34 40.63
N GLY A 496 -17.64 13.30 39.80
CA GLY A 496 -17.99 13.32 38.38
C GLY A 496 -17.08 14.19 37.50
N ARG A 497 -16.05 14.81 38.08
CA ARG A 497 -15.03 15.64 37.41
C ARG A 497 -13.94 14.75 36.80
N THR A 498 -14.33 13.74 36.03
CA THR A 498 -13.44 12.65 35.61
C THR A 498 -12.21 13.12 34.83
N SER A 499 -12.29 14.25 34.12
CA SER A 499 -11.15 14.87 33.43
C SER A 499 -10.05 15.35 34.39
N ARG A 500 -10.40 15.96 35.53
CA ARG A 500 -9.45 16.37 36.58
C ARG A 500 -8.79 15.16 37.22
N GLY A 501 -9.58 14.16 37.61
CA GLY A 501 -9.07 12.94 38.23
C GLY A 501 -8.14 12.16 37.31
N PHE A 502 -8.56 11.95 36.05
CA PHE A 502 -7.72 11.30 35.04
C PHE A 502 -6.46 12.11 34.72
N SER A 503 -6.49 13.46 34.76
CA SER A 503 -5.29 14.28 34.58
C SER A 503 -4.27 14.05 35.70
N MET A 504 -4.72 13.95 36.96
CA MET A 504 -3.84 13.64 38.09
C MET A 504 -3.25 12.24 37.97
N LEU A 505 -4.09 11.22 37.74
CA LEU A 505 -3.65 9.85 37.50
C LEU A 505 -2.62 9.78 36.37
N LEU A 506 -2.89 10.45 35.24
CA LEU A 506 -1.99 10.49 34.10
C LEU A 506 -0.62 11.07 34.50
N ILE A 507 -0.58 12.24 35.13
CA ILE A 507 0.67 12.89 35.55
C ILE A 507 1.46 11.97 36.50
N THR A 508 0.81 11.31 37.45
CA THR A 508 1.47 10.37 38.37
C THR A 508 2.00 9.12 37.66
N THR A 509 1.24 8.54 36.73
CA THR A 509 1.72 7.37 35.93
C THR A 509 2.83 7.75 34.95
N CYS A 510 2.77 8.93 34.34
CA CYS A 510 3.83 9.45 33.48
C CYS A 510 5.09 9.78 34.28
N SER A 511 4.97 10.32 35.51
CA SER A 511 6.08 10.51 36.45
C SER A 511 6.79 9.19 36.74
N TYR A 512 6.04 8.14 37.12
CA TYR A 512 6.59 6.81 37.37
C TYR A 512 7.31 6.22 36.15
N ALA A 513 6.63 6.23 34.99
CA ALA A 513 7.18 5.64 33.76
C ALA A 513 8.40 6.42 33.24
N LEU A 514 8.37 7.75 33.29
CA LEU A 514 9.49 8.61 32.91
C LEU A 514 10.68 8.42 33.87
N GLY A 515 10.43 8.44 35.18
CA GLY A 515 11.47 8.19 36.18
C GLY A 515 12.17 6.85 35.94
N LYS A 516 11.40 5.76 35.79
CA LYS A 516 11.97 4.43 35.51
C LYS A 516 12.69 4.34 34.16
N ALA A 517 12.23 5.04 33.12
CA ALA A 517 12.93 5.08 31.84
C ALA A 517 14.27 5.83 31.93
N LEU A 518 14.30 6.96 32.65
CA LEU A 518 15.51 7.77 32.84
C LEU A 518 16.55 7.03 33.70
N THR A 519 16.13 6.39 34.80
CA THR A 519 17.01 5.51 35.60
C THR A 519 17.53 4.34 34.77
N PHE A 520 16.70 3.68 33.95
CA PHE A 520 17.17 2.58 33.10
C PHE A 520 18.25 3.03 32.10
N ILE A 521 18.07 4.19 31.44
CA ILE A 521 19.05 4.75 30.50
C ILE A 521 20.35 5.11 31.24
N HIS A 522 20.25 5.71 32.43
CA HIS A 522 21.40 6.00 33.29
C HIS A 522 22.20 4.74 33.62
N ASP A 523 21.55 3.74 34.24
CA ASP A 523 22.20 2.56 34.80
C ASP A 523 22.81 1.64 33.73
N ASN A 524 22.30 1.68 32.49
CA ASN A 524 22.81 0.88 31.36
C ASN A 524 23.78 1.67 30.47
N SER A 525 24.25 2.85 30.89
CA SER A 525 25.20 3.70 30.16
C SER A 525 26.52 3.89 30.92
N PHE A 526 27.48 4.58 30.29
CA PHE A 526 28.73 4.99 30.95
C PHE A 526 28.51 5.86 32.20
N ALA A 527 27.40 6.61 32.30
CA ALA A 527 27.05 7.38 33.49
C ALA A 527 26.86 6.46 34.71
N GLY A 528 26.08 5.39 34.56
CA GLY A 528 25.82 4.41 35.62
C GLY A 528 27.03 3.54 35.99
N LYS A 529 27.94 3.26 35.04
CA LYS A 529 29.17 2.47 35.31
C LYS A 529 30.32 3.26 35.91
N GLY A 530 30.39 4.58 35.73
CA GLY A 530 31.38 5.45 36.38
C GLY A 530 32.82 5.36 35.86
N SER A 531 33.06 4.69 34.72
CA SER A 531 34.39 4.54 34.11
C SER A 531 34.37 4.84 32.61
N LEU A 532 35.00 5.94 32.19
CA LEU A 532 35.10 6.35 30.78
C LEU A 532 36.43 5.87 30.16
N THR A 533 36.52 4.57 29.90
CA THR A 533 37.60 3.94 29.12
C THR A 533 37.06 3.51 27.76
N ALA A 534 37.85 3.69 26.70
CA ALA A 534 37.45 3.23 25.37
C ALA A 534 37.53 1.69 25.24
N PRO A 535 36.75 1.05 24.34
CA PRO A 535 36.67 -0.40 24.25
C PRO A 535 37.98 -1.05 23.76
N GLU A 536 38.34 -2.20 24.34
CA GLU A 536 39.51 -2.95 23.88
C GLU A 536 39.35 -3.41 22.42
N GLY A 537 40.30 -3.02 21.56
CA GLY A 537 40.29 -3.30 20.13
C GLY A 537 39.70 -2.21 19.24
N LEU A 538 39.31 -1.05 19.78
CA LEU A 538 39.03 0.14 18.97
C LEU A 538 40.32 0.63 18.27
N SER A 539 40.21 1.20 17.06
CA SER A 539 41.40 1.64 16.31
C SER A 539 42.03 2.88 16.95
N SER A 540 43.37 2.97 16.90
CA SER A 540 44.14 4.06 17.53
C SER A 540 43.63 5.46 17.14
N SER A 541 43.25 5.64 15.88
CA SER A 541 42.72 6.88 15.30
C SER A 541 41.28 7.24 15.71
N MET A 542 40.49 6.33 16.27
CA MET A 542 39.06 6.56 16.58
C MET A 542 38.79 6.93 18.04
N HIS A 543 39.80 6.83 18.92
CA HIS A 543 39.64 7.01 20.36
C HIS A 543 39.14 8.42 20.74
N ASP A 544 39.76 9.47 20.21
CA ASP A 544 39.44 10.85 20.58
C ASP A 544 38.02 11.24 20.12
N ASP A 545 37.64 10.85 18.89
CA ASP A 545 36.31 11.07 18.35
C ASP A 545 35.23 10.33 19.15
N TRP A 546 35.41 9.03 19.39
CA TRP A 546 34.51 8.21 20.21
C TRP A 546 34.35 8.80 21.61
N LEU A 547 35.46 9.13 22.28
CA LEU A 547 35.46 9.66 23.64
C LEU A 547 34.80 11.05 23.70
N SER A 548 34.94 11.88 22.66
CA SER A 548 34.27 13.17 22.57
C SER A 548 32.73 13.03 22.55
N VAL A 549 32.20 12.01 21.87
CA VAL A 549 30.75 11.79 21.75
C VAL A 549 30.21 11.12 23.01
N VAL A 550 30.87 10.07 23.53
CA VAL A 550 30.43 9.38 24.76
C VAL A 550 30.48 10.32 25.98
N LYS A 551 31.49 11.19 26.09
CA LYS A 551 31.53 12.21 27.16
C LYS A 551 30.40 13.24 27.07
N ARG A 552 30.01 13.64 25.85
CA ARG A 552 28.85 14.51 25.60
C ARG A 552 27.55 13.79 25.98
N GLU A 553 27.43 12.51 25.67
CA GLU A 553 26.30 11.67 26.06
C GLU A 553 26.19 11.50 27.58
N GLN A 554 27.28 11.10 28.25
CA GLN A 554 27.35 10.94 29.71
C GLN A 554 26.81 12.19 30.43
N THR A 555 27.29 13.38 30.04
CA THR A 555 26.86 14.67 30.62
C THR A 555 25.34 14.89 30.50
N VAL A 556 24.73 14.43 29.40
CA VAL A 556 23.28 14.53 29.18
C VAL A 556 22.52 13.45 29.95
N ILE A 557 23.05 12.23 30.04
CA ILE A 557 22.42 11.11 30.75
C ILE A 557 22.47 11.30 32.27
N GLU A 558 23.57 11.80 32.85
CA GLU A 558 23.65 12.16 34.28
C GLU A 558 22.58 13.18 34.66
N PHE A 559 22.45 14.25 33.86
CA PHE A 559 21.42 15.27 34.02
C PHE A 559 20.00 14.67 33.91
N LEU A 560 19.77 13.80 32.92
CA LEU A 560 18.49 13.11 32.73
C LEU A 560 18.15 12.14 33.87
N GLY A 561 19.13 11.40 34.40
CA GLY A 561 18.98 10.48 35.53
C GLY A 561 18.53 11.22 36.80
N PHE A 562 19.19 12.35 37.11
CA PHE A 562 18.82 13.25 38.20
C PHE A 562 17.37 13.76 38.07
N PHE A 563 16.91 14.09 36.86
CA PHE A 563 15.49 14.41 36.63
C PHE A 563 14.56 13.21 36.84
N GLY A 564 15.02 11.98 36.58
CA GLY A 564 14.27 10.76 36.89
C GLY A 564 14.00 10.60 38.38
N GLU A 565 15.04 10.75 39.22
CA GLU A 565 14.95 10.69 40.69
C GLU A 565 14.12 11.83 41.30
N ILE A 566 14.08 13.00 40.65
CA ILE A 566 13.19 14.09 41.04
C ILE A 566 11.75 13.79 40.63
N PHE A 567 11.49 13.43 39.37
CA PHE A 567 10.13 13.23 38.87
C PHE A 567 9.42 12.08 39.58
N TRP A 568 10.13 11.03 39.95
CA TRP A 568 9.65 9.95 40.82
C TRP A 568 10.58 9.81 42.03
N PRO A 569 10.15 10.17 43.26
CA PRO A 569 8.76 10.12 43.74
C PRO A 569 8.04 11.48 43.93
N TRP A 570 8.68 12.62 43.68
CA TRP A 570 8.18 13.90 44.19
C TRP A 570 6.88 14.41 43.54
N ILE A 571 6.66 14.15 42.24
CA ILE A 571 5.41 14.53 41.56
C ILE A 571 4.17 13.87 42.22
N PRO A 572 4.14 12.54 42.46
CA PRO A 572 3.11 11.89 43.26
C PRO A 572 2.86 12.54 44.62
N ILE A 573 3.93 12.90 45.33
CA ILE A 573 3.87 13.50 46.68
C ILE A 573 3.24 14.90 46.62
N PHE A 574 3.66 15.76 45.69
CA PHE A 574 3.06 17.08 45.50
C PHE A 574 1.59 17.01 45.05
N LEU A 575 1.25 16.07 44.16
CA LEU A 575 -0.15 15.82 43.78
C LEU A 575 -1.00 15.34 44.95
N TRP A 576 -0.44 14.52 45.84
CA TRP A 576 -1.13 14.05 47.05
C TRP A 576 -1.40 15.20 48.02
N PHE A 577 -0.40 16.03 48.35
CA PHE A 577 -0.61 17.22 49.18
C PHE A 577 -1.63 18.19 48.58
N PHE A 578 -1.57 18.42 47.26
CA PHE A 578 -2.54 19.25 46.56
C PHE A 578 -3.96 18.66 46.63
N ALA A 579 -4.10 17.35 46.44
CA ALA A 579 -5.39 16.65 46.54
C ALA A 579 -5.96 16.64 47.97
N ILE A 580 -5.12 16.61 49.02
CA ILE A 580 -5.57 16.81 50.42
C ILE A 580 -6.19 18.20 50.58
N TYR A 581 -5.55 19.25 50.06
CA TYR A 581 -6.09 20.61 50.11
C TYR A 581 -7.39 20.76 49.32
N GLU A 582 -7.47 20.20 48.10
CA GLU A 582 -8.73 20.14 47.35
C GLU A 582 -9.83 19.36 48.08
N SER A 583 -9.47 18.29 48.79
CA SER A 583 -10.41 17.47 49.58
C SER A 583 -10.99 18.24 50.75
N TYR A 584 -10.18 19.04 51.43
CA TYR A 584 -10.64 19.99 52.46
C TYR A 584 -11.60 21.04 51.88
N LEU A 585 -11.33 21.58 50.68
CA LEU A 585 -12.24 22.50 50.00
C LEU A 585 -13.55 21.83 49.55
N ILE A 586 -13.51 20.58 49.09
CA ILE A 586 -14.68 19.78 48.71
C ILE A 586 -15.55 19.46 49.95
N PHE A 587 -14.94 19.01 51.05
CA PHE A 587 -15.61 18.71 52.31
C PHE A 587 -16.40 19.92 52.81
N ASN A 588 -15.76 21.09 52.83
CA ASN A 588 -16.36 22.36 53.25
C ASN A 588 -17.31 22.99 52.19
N GLY A 589 -17.51 22.36 51.03
CA GLY A 589 -18.37 22.88 49.96
C GLY A 589 -17.84 24.14 49.24
N LYS A 590 -16.59 24.55 49.51
CA LYS A 590 -15.95 25.79 49.01
C LYS A 590 -14.99 25.54 47.84
N TYR A 591 -15.17 24.46 47.08
CA TYR A 591 -14.27 24.12 45.98
C TYR A 591 -14.37 25.10 44.80
N PHE A 592 -13.22 25.65 44.41
CA PHE A 592 -12.99 26.33 43.13
C PHE A 592 -11.77 25.72 42.44
N ASP A 593 -11.71 25.76 41.10
CA ASP A 593 -10.60 25.16 40.35
C ASP A 593 -9.36 26.08 40.35
N LEU A 594 -8.54 25.91 41.40
CA LEU A 594 -7.25 26.57 41.63
C LEU A 594 -6.29 26.52 40.42
N VAL A 595 -6.43 25.53 39.55
CA VAL A 595 -5.50 25.26 38.43
C VAL A 595 -6.07 25.77 37.11
N GLN A 596 -7.36 26.14 37.03
CA GLN A 596 -7.96 26.64 35.80
C GLN A 596 -7.33 27.98 35.36
N GLU A 597 -7.09 28.91 36.29
CA GLU A 597 -6.47 30.20 35.99
C GLU A 597 -4.98 30.09 35.58
N PRO A 598 -4.11 29.38 36.32
CA PRO A 598 -2.74 29.11 35.89
C PRO A 598 -2.68 28.38 34.54
N LYS A 599 -3.57 27.40 34.32
CA LYS A 599 -3.64 26.67 33.04
C LYS A 599 -4.05 27.58 31.88
N ALA A 600 -5.01 28.49 32.08
CA ALA A 600 -5.38 29.48 31.08
C ALA A 600 -4.18 30.38 30.75
N LYS A 601 -3.55 30.99 31.78
CA LYS A 601 -2.35 31.84 31.63
C LYS A 601 -1.20 31.13 30.90
N ILE A 602 -0.94 29.84 31.20
CA ILE A 602 0.08 29.04 30.50
C ILE A 602 -0.31 28.80 29.03
N ILE A 603 -1.57 28.41 28.76
CA ILE A 603 -2.08 28.20 27.40
C ILE A 603 -1.99 29.50 26.60
N ASP A 604 -2.46 30.62 27.14
CA ASP A 604 -2.43 31.93 26.49
C ASP A 604 -1.00 32.45 26.31
N THR A 605 -0.05 32.07 27.18
CA THR A 605 1.40 32.36 26.99
C THR A 605 2.00 31.51 25.87
N VAL A 606 1.71 30.21 25.83
CA VAL A 606 2.15 29.32 24.73
C VAL A 606 1.53 29.74 23.41
N ASP A 607 0.26 30.17 23.41
CA ASP A 607 -0.42 30.69 22.24
C ASP A 607 0.10 32.08 21.85
N TYR A 608 0.45 32.96 22.79
CA TYR A 608 1.16 34.22 22.52
C TYR A 608 2.50 33.98 21.86
N TYR A 609 3.34 33.06 22.36
CA TYR A 609 4.60 32.71 21.70
C TYR A 609 4.37 31.97 20.37
N SER A 610 3.34 31.13 20.23
CA SER A 610 3.02 30.47 18.96
C SER A 610 2.57 31.47 17.88
N ILE A 611 1.73 32.45 18.26
CA ILE A 611 1.32 33.57 17.42
C ILE A 611 2.54 34.45 17.11
N SER A 612 3.29 34.89 18.12
CA SER A 612 4.46 35.75 17.97
C SER A 612 5.58 35.09 17.15
N ILE A 613 5.77 33.77 17.21
CA ILE A 613 6.66 33.02 16.30
C ILE A 613 6.08 32.97 14.89
N SER A 614 4.78 32.71 14.71
CA SER A 614 4.14 32.78 13.38
C SER A 614 4.19 34.19 12.78
N GLU A 615 4.05 35.23 13.59
CA GLU A 615 4.16 36.64 13.23
C GLU A 615 5.60 37.04 13.00
N TRP A 616 6.57 36.49 13.74
CA TRP A 616 8.00 36.66 13.50
C TRP A 616 8.40 36.04 12.16
N PHE A 617 7.95 34.82 11.84
CA PHE A 617 8.13 34.23 10.51
C PHE A 617 7.40 35.03 9.41
N VAL A 618 6.22 35.58 9.67
CA VAL A 618 5.54 36.51 8.75
C VAL A 618 6.29 37.85 8.64
N SER A 619 6.98 38.31 9.69
CA SER A 619 7.79 39.52 9.70
C SER A 619 9.14 39.33 9.00
N ILE A 620 9.71 38.13 9.06
CA ILE A 620 10.83 37.71 8.23
C ILE A 620 10.37 37.67 6.78
N ARG A 621 9.18 37.11 6.49
CA ARG A 621 8.60 37.11 5.15
C ARG A 621 8.30 38.52 4.64
N SER A 622 7.83 39.44 5.48
CA SER A 622 7.55 40.83 5.09
C SER A 622 8.78 41.73 5.04
N ARG A 623 9.84 41.42 5.80
CA ARG A 623 11.19 42.01 5.63
C ARG A 623 11.89 41.46 4.38
N ALA A 624 11.66 40.20 4.04
CA ALA A 624 12.10 39.55 2.80
C ALA A 624 11.26 39.93 1.57
N THR A 625 10.17 40.69 1.74
CA THR A 625 9.50 41.46 0.67
C THR A 625 9.67 42.96 0.94
N PRO A 626 10.84 43.56 0.65
CA PRO A 626 11.09 44.96 0.98
C PRO A 626 10.14 45.90 0.23
N ASN A 627 9.58 46.89 0.93
CA ASN A 627 8.89 48.04 0.33
C ASN A 627 9.89 49.02 -0.32
N TYR A 628 10.78 48.53 -1.20
CA TYR A 628 11.79 49.33 -1.92
C TYR A 628 11.23 50.03 -3.17
N THR A 629 9.96 50.46 -3.13
CA THR A 629 9.18 50.97 -4.26
C THR A 629 9.57 52.38 -4.76
N LYS A 630 10.70 52.94 -4.30
CA LYS A 630 11.20 54.28 -4.68
C LYS A 630 12.70 54.34 -5.04
N SER A 631 13.34 53.22 -5.39
CA SER A 631 14.69 53.23 -5.96
C SER A 631 14.68 53.30 -7.49
N LYS A 632 15.47 54.19 -8.08
CA LYS A 632 15.64 54.31 -9.55
C LYS A 632 16.28 53.06 -10.16
N ALA A 633 17.08 52.32 -9.38
CA ALA A 633 17.60 51.01 -9.75
C ALA A 633 16.53 49.91 -9.63
N TYR A 634 15.63 49.98 -8.64
CA TYR A 634 14.50 49.06 -8.54
C TYR A 634 13.54 49.24 -9.72
N GLN A 635 13.23 50.47 -10.13
CA GLN A 635 12.46 50.73 -11.36
C GLN A 635 13.16 50.12 -12.58
N LYS A 636 14.44 50.46 -12.83
CA LYS A 636 15.17 49.90 -13.98
C LYS A 636 15.24 48.35 -13.96
N PHE A 637 15.25 47.73 -12.78
CA PHE A 637 15.20 46.28 -12.63
C PHE A 637 13.78 45.70 -12.76
N SER A 638 12.72 46.39 -12.32
CA SER A 638 11.33 45.99 -12.57
C SER A 638 10.93 46.18 -14.03
N ASP A 639 11.49 47.18 -14.70
CA ASP A 639 11.29 47.44 -16.13
C ASP A 639 12.03 46.37 -16.96
N PHE A 640 13.23 45.97 -16.52
CA PHE A 640 13.92 44.79 -17.08
C PHE A 640 13.12 43.50 -16.82
N LEU A 641 12.63 43.25 -15.60
CA LEU A 641 11.85 42.06 -15.29
C LEU A 641 10.49 42.02 -16.00
N THR A 642 9.82 43.16 -16.21
CA THR A 642 8.60 43.23 -17.02
C THR A 642 8.90 43.09 -18.51
N SER A 643 10.02 43.61 -19.00
CA SER A 643 10.52 43.36 -20.37
C SER A 643 10.83 41.87 -20.59
N VAL A 644 11.56 41.22 -19.68
CA VAL A 644 11.84 39.78 -19.71
C VAL A 644 10.56 38.95 -19.57
N ASN A 645 9.64 39.32 -18.67
CA ASN A 645 8.37 38.62 -18.51
C ASN A 645 7.44 38.83 -19.73
N THR A 646 7.45 40.00 -20.38
CA THR A 646 6.70 40.22 -21.63
C THR A 646 7.37 39.56 -22.83
N TYR A 647 8.70 39.39 -22.82
CA TYR A 647 9.40 38.55 -23.80
C TYR A 647 9.04 37.07 -23.61
N PHE A 648 9.17 36.52 -22.40
CA PHE A 648 8.77 35.14 -22.11
C PHE A 648 7.26 34.92 -22.31
N SER A 649 6.39 35.89 -21.99
CA SER A 649 4.96 35.76 -22.28
C SER A 649 4.67 35.88 -23.77
N LYS A 650 5.43 36.67 -24.56
CA LYS A 650 5.35 36.69 -26.03
C LYS A 650 5.87 35.40 -26.65
N VAL A 651 6.98 34.84 -26.19
CA VAL A 651 7.51 33.55 -26.66
C VAL A 651 6.55 32.42 -26.29
N ASN A 652 6.01 32.42 -25.06
CA ASN A 652 5.02 31.43 -24.64
C ASN A 652 3.67 31.62 -25.35
N LEU A 653 3.24 32.86 -25.64
CA LEU A 653 2.07 33.11 -26.50
C LEU A 653 2.34 32.61 -27.91
N LEU A 654 3.41 33.03 -28.58
CA LEU A 654 3.77 32.55 -29.92
C LEU A 654 3.90 31.02 -29.99
N PHE A 655 4.47 30.38 -28.97
CA PHE A 655 4.57 28.92 -28.93
C PHE A 655 3.21 28.25 -28.69
N VAL A 656 2.42 28.71 -27.72
CA VAL A 656 1.07 28.19 -27.45
C VAL A 656 0.12 28.47 -28.61
N GLU A 657 0.22 29.63 -29.26
CA GLU A 657 -0.60 30.06 -30.38
C GLU A 657 -0.21 29.35 -31.68
N ASN A 658 1.08 29.15 -31.95
CA ASN A 658 1.52 28.30 -33.07
C ASN A 658 1.12 26.83 -32.84
N PHE A 659 1.27 26.32 -31.61
CA PHE A 659 0.89 24.94 -31.29
C PHE A 659 -0.63 24.76 -31.27
N SER A 660 -1.40 25.75 -30.81
CA SER A 660 -2.87 25.70 -30.84
C SER A 660 -3.41 25.89 -32.25
N LYS A 661 -2.80 26.73 -33.10
CA LYS A 661 -3.12 26.84 -34.54
C LYS A 661 -2.76 25.56 -35.30
N LEU A 662 -1.62 24.95 -35.01
CA LEU A 662 -1.25 23.64 -35.58
C LEU A 662 -2.26 22.56 -35.15
N SER A 663 -2.65 22.56 -33.87
CA SER A 663 -3.62 21.62 -33.32
C SER A 663 -5.05 21.87 -33.83
N SER A 664 -5.50 23.11 -33.94
CA SER A 664 -6.84 23.44 -34.44
C SER A 664 -6.95 23.16 -35.93
N SER A 665 -5.96 23.59 -36.73
CA SER A 665 -5.89 23.29 -38.15
C SER A 665 -5.84 21.78 -38.42
N PHE A 666 -5.15 21.00 -37.59
CA PHE A 666 -5.20 19.52 -37.65
C PHE A 666 -6.60 18.97 -37.36
N TYR A 667 -7.31 19.47 -36.34
CA TYR A 667 -8.67 19.02 -36.04
C TYR A 667 -9.72 19.53 -37.05
N GLU A 668 -9.54 20.71 -37.63
CA GLU A 668 -10.35 21.26 -38.73
C GLU A 668 -10.18 20.41 -40.00
N MET A 669 -8.94 20.05 -40.36
CA MET A 669 -8.62 19.14 -41.47
C MET A 669 -9.25 17.73 -41.30
N VAL A 670 -9.52 17.32 -40.06
CA VAL A 670 -10.12 16.03 -39.69
C VAL A 670 -11.62 16.13 -39.42
N ASP A 671 -12.23 17.32 -39.52
CA ASP A 671 -13.64 17.59 -39.16
C ASP A 671 -13.98 17.15 -37.72
N ALA A 672 -13.12 17.52 -36.77
CA ALA A 672 -13.19 17.12 -35.37
C ALA A 672 -13.59 18.31 -34.47
N LYS A 673 -14.87 18.72 -34.52
CA LYS A 673 -15.44 19.87 -33.76
C LYS A 673 -15.08 19.92 -32.26
N HIS A 674 -14.88 18.76 -31.61
CA HIS A 674 -14.50 18.65 -30.19
C HIS A 674 -13.06 18.12 -29.98
N GLY A 675 -12.18 18.32 -30.96
CA GLY A 675 -10.79 17.88 -30.92
C GLY A 675 -10.64 16.38 -30.64
N LYS A 676 -9.74 16.02 -29.71
CA LYS A 676 -9.50 14.63 -29.31
C LYS A 676 -10.69 13.90 -28.64
N GLU A 677 -11.73 14.63 -28.25
CA GLU A 677 -12.96 14.06 -27.65
C GLU A 677 -14.05 13.80 -28.71
N SER A 678 -13.83 14.24 -29.96
CA SER A 678 -14.62 13.81 -31.14
C SER A 678 -14.13 12.45 -31.64
N GLU A 679 -15.03 11.63 -32.20
CA GLU A 679 -14.68 10.30 -32.73
C GLU A 679 -13.60 10.37 -33.84
N LYS A 680 -13.77 11.28 -34.81
CA LYS A 680 -12.79 11.50 -35.89
C LYS A 680 -11.43 11.95 -35.35
N GLY A 681 -11.43 12.89 -34.41
CA GLY A 681 -10.21 13.42 -33.79
C GLY A 681 -9.48 12.39 -32.94
N SER A 682 -10.22 11.58 -32.16
CA SER A 682 -9.69 10.45 -31.40
C SER A 682 -9.07 9.38 -32.32
N LEU A 683 -9.72 9.07 -33.45
CA LEU A 683 -9.20 8.14 -34.46
C LEU A 683 -7.93 8.66 -35.14
N ALA A 684 -7.89 9.93 -35.54
CA ALA A 684 -6.71 10.52 -36.18
C ALA A 684 -5.52 10.61 -35.21
N LEU A 685 -5.75 11.06 -33.96
CA LEU A 685 -4.71 11.11 -32.93
C LEU A 685 -4.18 9.70 -32.59
N PHE A 686 -5.06 8.69 -32.58
CA PHE A 686 -4.67 7.29 -32.43
C PHE A 686 -3.77 6.80 -33.56
N LEU A 687 -4.09 7.09 -34.82
CA LEU A 687 -3.25 6.71 -35.96
C LEU A 687 -1.88 7.42 -35.93
N VAL A 688 -1.83 8.70 -35.54
CA VAL A 688 -0.58 9.45 -35.37
C VAL A 688 0.30 8.82 -34.28
N PHE A 689 -0.25 8.54 -33.09
CA PHE A 689 0.53 7.87 -32.03
C PHE A 689 0.94 6.45 -32.41
N LEU A 690 0.05 5.67 -33.04
CA LEU A 690 0.38 4.32 -33.50
C LEU A 690 1.52 4.33 -34.51
N PHE A 691 1.52 5.25 -35.48
CA PHE A 691 2.61 5.41 -36.45
C PHE A 691 3.93 5.80 -35.77
N ILE A 692 3.92 6.77 -34.85
CA ILE A 692 5.11 7.18 -34.08
C ILE A 692 5.68 6.00 -33.29
N LEU A 693 4.84 5.21 -32.61
CA LEU A 693 5.28 4.10 -31.78
C LEU A 693 5.76 2.91 -32.63
N ILE A 694 5.15 2.63 -33.78
CA ILE A 694 5.65 1.64 -34.76
C ILE A 694 7.01 2.08 -35.33
N PHE A 695 7.19 3.37 -35.65
CA PHE A 695 8.47 3.90 -36.08
C PHE A 695 9.55 3.73 -34.99
N VAL A 696 9.23 4.01 -33.72
CA VAL A 696 10.13 3.76 -32.59
C VAL A 696 10.49 2.28 -32.46
N VAL A 697 9.54 1.34 -32.63
CA VAL A 697 9.82 -0.12 -32.64
C VAL A 697 10.77 -0.50 -33.79
N SER A 698 10.55 0.05 -35.00
CA SER A 698 11.38 -0.24 -36.18
C SER A 698 12.81 0.30 -36.06
N TRP A 699 12.95 1.44 -35.37
CA TRP A 699 14.21 2.12 -35.07
C TRP A 699 15.04 1.44 -33.97
N LEU A 700 14.49 0.47 -33.23
CA LEU A 700 15.23 -0.23 -32.18
C LEU A 700 16.50 -0.91 -32.74
N PRO A 701 17.68 -0.63 -32.17
CA PRO A 701 18.95 -1.15 -32.67
C PRO A 701 19.16 -2.61 -32.24
N SER A 702 19.67 -3.42 -33.17
CA SER A 702 19.91 -4.86 -33.04
C SER A 702 21.26 -5.25 -33.63
N VAL A 703 21.83 -6.38 -33.18
CA VAL A 703 23.15 -6.85 -33.64
C VAL A 703 23.05 -7.70 -34.91
N ASN A 704 21.98 -8.49 -35.05
CA ASN A 704 21.62 -9.19 -36.28
C ASN A 704 20.09 -9.33 -36.39
N ASP A 705 19.59 -9.75 -37.54
CA ASP A 705 18.15 -9.82 -37.80
C ASP A 705 17.43 -10.93 -37.00
N PHE A 706 18.10 -12.05 -36.70
CA PHE A 706 17.57 -13.04 -35.75
C PHE A 706 17.33 -12.45 -34.35
N THR A 707 18.28 -11.67 -33.81
CA THR A 707 18.06 -11.00 -32.52
C THR A 707 17.01 -9.89 -32.63
N LYS A 708 16.92 -9.18 -33.76
CA LYS A 708 15.85 -8.20 -34.02
C LYS A 708 14.47 -8.86 -34.01
N LEU A 709 14.30 -9.98 -34.72
CA LEU A 709 13.07 -10.77 -34.76
C LEU A 709 12.69 -11.30 -33.38
N LEU A 710 13.65 -11.82 -32.61
CA LEU A 710 13.44 -12.30 -31.25
C LEU A 710 13.07 -11.15 -30.28
N GLN A 711 13.70 -9.98 -30.41
CA GLN A 711 13.39 -8.78 -29.63
C GLN A 711 11.98 -8.26 -29.94
N ILE A 712 11.63 -8.10 -31.22
CA ILE A 712 10.29 -7.68 -31.67
C ILE A 712 9.25 -8.70 -31.20
N SER A 713 9.48 -10.00 -31.36
CA SER A 713 8.57 -11.05 -30.89
C SER A 713 8.32 -10.96 -29.38
N ASN A 714 9.40 -10.80 -28.58
CA ASN A 714 9.29 -10.60 -27.13
C ASN A 714 8.54 -9.32 -26.75
N PHE A 715 8.77 -8.22 -27.48
CA PHE A 715 8.03 -6.98 -27.30
C PHE A 715 6.54 -7.18 -27.61
N LEU A 716 6.20 -7.83 -28.73
CA LEU A 716 4.84 -8.05 -29.20
C LEU A 716 4.02 -8.95 -28.27
N ILE A 717 4.58 -10.05 -27.73
CA ILE A 717 3.87 -10.85 -26.70
C ILE A 717 3.70 -10.05 -25.40
N THR A 718 4.68 -9.22 -25.02
CA THR A 718 4.54 -8.35 -23.84
C THR A 718 3.45 -7.30 -24.06
N LEU A 719 3.38 -6.70 -25.24
CA LEU A 719 2.31 -5.77 -25.65
C LEU A 719 0.94 -6.45 -25.58
N ALA A 720 0.79 -7.67 -26.13
CA ALA A 720 -0.47 -8.42 -26.06
C ALA A 720 -0.91 -8.69 -24.61
N ILE A 721 0.02 -9.13 -23.75
CA ILE A 721 -0.25 -9.35 -22.32
C ILE A 721 -0.68 -8.03 -21.64
N PHE A 722 0.10 -6.97 -21.76
CA PHE A 722 -0.20 -5.67 -21.16
C PHE A 722 -1.50 -5.06 -21.69
N LEU A 723 -1.83 -5.28 -22.96
CA LEU A 723 -3.06 -4.82 -23.59
C LEU A 723 -4.30 -5.56 -23.06
N LEU A 724 -4.25 -6.89 -22.92
CA LEU A 724 -5.32 -7.66 -22.28
C LEU A 724 -5.56 -7.21 -20.83
N LEU A 725 -4.48 -6.90 -20.10
CA LEU A 725 -4.57 -6.39 -18.72
C LEU A 725 -5.11 -4.96 -18.67
N ALA A 726 -4.69 -4.09 -19.59
CA ALA A 726 -5.24 -2.75 -19.75
C ALA A 726 -6.73 -2.79 -20.11
N PHE A 727 -7.17 -3.70 -20.98
CA PHE A 727 -8.59 -3.93 -21.27
C PHE A 727 -9.37 -4.42 -20.04
N SER A 728 -8.86 -5.40 -19.28
CA SER A 728 -9.50 -5.82 -18.01
C SER A 728 -9.63 -4.65 -17.02
N LEU A 729 -8.59 -3.81 -16.90
CA LEU A 729 -8.63 -2.64 -16.02
C LEU A 729 -9.55 -1.54 -16.55
N ASN A 730 -9.68 -1.42 -17.88
CA ASN A 730 -10.61 -0.51 -18.54
C ASN A 730 -12.07 -0.94 -18.33
N ILE A 731 -12.36 -2.24 -18.20
CA ILE A 731 -13.69 -2.71 -17.79
C ILE A 731 -13.96 -2.32 -16.33
N HIS A 732 -13.04 -2.65 -15.40
CA HIS A 732 -13.23 -2.43 -13.97
C HIS A 732 -13.23 -0.93 -13.61
N THR A 733 -12.08 -0.27 -13.72
CA THR A 733 -11.93 1.15 -13.40
C THR A 733 -12.56 2.01 -14.48
N GLY A 734 -12.21 1.77 -15.75
CA GLY A 734 -12.54 2.67 -16.86
C GLY A 734 -14.03 2.79 -17.17
N MET A 735 -14.77 1.68 -17.10
CA MET A 735 -16.19 1.61 -17.48
C MET A 735 -17.14 1.48 -16.29
N THR A 736 -16.71 0.93 -15.14
CA THR A 736 -17.55 0.81 -13.91
C THR A 736 -17.09 1.62 -12.70
N GLY A 737 -16.03 2.41 -12.79
CA GLY A 737 -15.51 3.20 -11.66
C GLY A 737 -14.88 2.37 -10.53
N LEU A 738 -14.73 1.06 -10.73
CA LEU A 738 -14.20 0.13 -9.74
C LEU A 738 -12.66 0.10 -9.79
N VAL A 739 -12.03 0.95 -8.98
CA VAL A 739 -10.56 1.05 -8.85
C VAL A 739 -9.95 -0.27 -8.36
N ASN A 740 -9.50 -1.10 -9.31
CA ASN A 740 -8.93 -2.42 -9.05
C ASN A 740 -7.39 -2.40 -9.09
N PHE A 741 -6.73 -2.39 -7.94
CA PHE A 741 -5.27 -2.56 -7.83
C PHE A 741 -4.83 -4.03 -7.62
N GLY A 742 -5.77 -4.97 -7.64
CA GLY A 742 -5.53 -6.41 -7.47
C GLY A 742 -5.56 -7.22 -8.76
N ILE A 743 -5.50 -6.61 -9.94
CA ILE A 743 -5.62 -7.35 -11.22
C ILE A 743 -4.69 -8.57 -11.31
N ILE A 744 -3.49 -8.48 -10.73
CA ILE A 744 -2.48 -9.55 -10.62
C ILE A 744 -3.01 -10.84 -9.94
N PHE A 745 -4.04 -10.76 -9.11
CA PHE A 745 -4.73 -11.93 -8.54
C PHE A 745 -5.33 -12.80 -9.64
N PHE A 746 -6.07 -12.20 -10.59
CA PHE A 746 -6.66 -12.93 -11.72
C PHE A 746 -5.60 -13.44 -12.70
N VAL A 747 -4.55 -12.65 -12.94
CA VAL A 747 -3.38 -13.06 -13.75
C VAL A 747 -2.70 -14.29 -13.15
N ALA A 748 -2.49 -14.29 -11.84
CA ALA A 748 -1.87 -15.41 -11.14
C ALA A 748 -2.79 -16.63 -11.09
N LEU A 749 -4.11 -16.48 -10.90
CA LEU A 749 -5.06 -17.60 -11.06
C LEU A 749 -4.94 -18.22 -12.46
N GLY A 750 -4.87 -17.39 -13.52
CA GLY A 750 -4.68 -17.87 -14.89
C GLY A 750 -3.37 -18.65 -15.09
N ALA A 751 -2.26 -18.07 -14.64
CA ALA A 751 -0.94 -18.71 -14.72
C ALA A 751 -0.83 -19.99 -13.90
N ILE A 752 -1.37 -20.01 -12.67
CA ILE A 752 -1.36 -21.17 -11.78
C ILE A 752 -2.22 -22.29 -12.35
N VAL A 753 -3.47 -22.01 -12.74
CA VAL A 753 -4.38 -23.06 -13.25
C VAL A 753 -3.84 -23.70 -14.54
N VAL A 754 -3.29 -22.91 -15.47
CA VAL A 754 -2.67 -23.50 -16.69
C VAL A 754 -1.42 -24.31 -16.34
N GLY A 755 -0.49 -23.77 -15.53
CA GLY A 755 0.76 -24.45 -15.21
C GLY A 755 0.58 -25.74 -14.39
N VAL A 756 -0.34 -25.72 -13.42
CA VAL A 756 -0.67 -26.89 -12.57
C VAL A 756 -1.36 -27.98 -13.40
N LEU A 757 -2.35 -27.64 -14.23
CA LEU A 757 -3.10 -28.64 -15.00
C LEU A 757 -2.26 -29.27 -16.12
N THR A 758 -1.41 -28.50 -16.81
CA THR A 758 -0.73 -28.96 -18.05
C THR A 758 0.58 -29.70 -17.83
N THR A 759 1.23 -29.58 -16.66
CA THR A 759 2.46 -30.33 -16.35
C THR A 759 2.14 -31.82 -16.11
N SER A 760 3.11 -32.70 -16.36
CA SER A 760 2.96 -34.15 -16.15
C SER A 760 2.77 -34.56 -14.69
N SER A 761 2.19 -35.75 -14.50
CA SER A 761 2.03 -36.45 -13.21
C SER A 761 3.32 -36.50 -12.40
N ASP A 762 4.42 -36.80 -13.08
CA ASP A 762 5.72 -37.12 -12.49
C ASP A 762 6.39 -35.89 -11.85
N ALA A 763 5.88 -34.70 -12.15
CA ALA A 763 6.28 -33.43 -11.57
C ALA A 763 5.16 -32.77 -10.73
N PHE A 764 4.18 -33.56 -10.27
CA PHE A 764 2.99 -33.17 -9.47
C PHE A 764 1.88 -32.41 -10.22
N GLY A 765 1.82 -32.50 -11.56
CA GLY A 765 0.75 -31.92 -12.38
C GLY A 765 -0.34 -32.93 -12.78
N TYR A 766 -1.36 -32.46 -13.51
CA TYR A 766 -2.52 -33.29 -13.92
C TYR A 766 -2.47 -33.81 -15.37
N ASN A 767 -1.45 -33.43 -16.15
CA ASN A 767 -1.24 -33.82 -17.54
C ASN A 767 -2.44 -33.53 -18.49
N TRP A 768 -3.14 -32.41 -18.27
CA TRP A 768 -4.23 -31.95 -19.13
C TRP A 768 -3.71 -31.30 -20.43
N ASN A 769 -4.46 -31.50 -21.51
CA ASN A 769 -4.26 -30.75 -22.74
C ASN A 769 -4.40 -29.23 -22.51
N ILE A 770 -3.55 -28.45 -23.19
CA ILE A 770 -3.38 -27.01 -22.94
C ILE A 770 -4.67 -26.21 -23.21
N PHE A 771 -5.46 -26.58 -24.22
CA PHE A 771 -6.69 -25.86 -24.55
C PHE A 771 -7.81 -26.01 -23.49
N PRO A 772 -8.19 -27.23 -23.03
CA PRO A 772 -9.05 -27.39 -21.86
C PRO A 772 -8.56 -26.67 -20.61
N ALA A 773 -7.26 -26.73 -20.31
CA ALA A 773 -6.67 -26.03 -19.16
C ALA A 773 -6.80 -24.50 -19.27
N LEU A 774 -6.58 -23.93 -20.47
CA LEU A 774 -6.79 -22.51 -20.75
C LEU A 774 -8.25 -22.09 -20.55
N VAL A 775 -9.20 -22.84 -21.10
CA VAL A 775 -10.63 -22.55 -20.97
C VAL A 775 -11.05 -22.59 -19.50
N LEU A 776 -10.59 -23.59 -18.73
CA LEU A 776 -10.86 -23.67 -17.31
C LEU A 776 -10.21 -22.52 -16.52
N ALA A 777 -8.98 -22.12 -16.85
CA ALA A 777 -8.32 -20.96 -16.23
C ALA A 777 -9.09 -19.65 -16.43
N VAL A 778 -9.63 -19.42 -17.64
CA VAL A 778 -10.49 -18.26 -17.95
C VAL A 778 -11.80 -18.31 -17.17
N ILE A 779 -12.44 -19.49 -17.08
CA ILE A 779 -13.67 -19.69 -16.28
C ILE A 779 -13.40 -19.45 -14.79
N VAL A 780 -12.30 -19.97 -14.24
CA VAL A 780 -11.90 -19.77 -12.84
C VAL A 780 -11.62 -18.29 -12.55
N GLY A 781 -10.89 -17.59 -13.43
CA GLY A 781 -10.68 -16.14 -13.33
C GLY A 781 -11.99 -15.35 -13.31
N GLY A 782 -12.96 -15.72 -14.16
CA GLY A 782 -14.29 -15.12 -14.18
C GLY A 782 -15.15 -15.45 -12.96
N PHE A 783 -15.10 -16.69 -12.47
CA PHE A 783 -15.80 -17.12 -11.26
C PHE A 783 -15.30 -16.37 -10.02
N PHE A 784 -13.98 -16.26 -9.83
CA PHE A 784 -13.41 -15.46 -8.77
C PHE A 784 -13.72 -13.96 -8.93
N GLY A 785 -13.74 -13.44 -10.17
CA GLY A 785 -14.19 -12.07 -10.44
C GLY A 785 -15.63 -11.82 -9.99
N TRP A 786 -16.55 -12.73 -10.31
CA TRP A 786 -17.93 -12.68 -9.84
C TRP A 786 -18.05 -12.79 -8.30
N LEU A 787 -17.35 -13.77 -7.71
CA LEU A 787 -17.34 -14.01 -6.26
C LEU A 787 -16.92 -12.76 -5.47
N LEU A 788 -15.89 -12.05 -5.96
CA LEU A 788 -15.36 -10.85 -5.33
C LEU A 788 -16.30 -9.64 -5.37
N ALA A 789 -17.32 -9.64 -6.22
CA ALA A 789 -18.35 -8.59 -6.22
C ALA A 789 -19.17 -8.58 -4.93
N TYR A 790 -19.46 -9.76 -4.36
CA TYR A 790 -20.31 -9.91 -3.17
C TYR A 790 -19.78 -9.19 -1.91
N PRO A 791 -18.49 -9.32 -1.51
CA PRO A 791 -17.93 -8.51 -0.44
C PRO A 791 -17.83 -7.02 -0.77
N THR A 792 -17.67 -6.66 -2.05
CA THR A 792 -17.12 -5.34 -2.42
C THR A 792 -18.15 -4.31 -2.85
N ALA A 793 -19.28 -4.71 -3.42
CA ALA A 793 -20.35 -3.80 -3.85
C ALA A 793 -21.09 -3.07 -2.72
N ARG A 794 -20.69 -3.27 -1.45
CA ARG A 794 -21.19 -2.55 -0.27
C ARG A 794 -20.15 -1.59 0.33
N LEU A 795 -19.02 -1.41 -0.35
CA LEU A 795 -17.84 -0.70 0.17
C LEU A 795 -17.50 0.49 -0.70
N ARG A 796 -17.00 1.57 -0.08
CA ARG A 796 -16.40 2.72 -0.77
C ARG A 796 -15.20 2.25 -1.61
N THR A 797 -14.96 2.92 -2.74
CA THR A 797 -13.90 2.66 -3.71
C THR A 797 -12.53 2.39 -3.07
N ASP A 798 -12.15 3.18 -2.05
CA ASP A 798 -10.92 2.99 -1.25
C ASP A 798 -10.76 1.57 -0.66
N TYR A 799 -11.83 0.99 -0.12
CA TYR A 799 -11.80 -0.35 0.47
C TYR A 799 -11.72 -1.44 -0.61
N PHE A 800 -12.38 -1.23 -1.77
CA PHE A 800 -12.26 -2.14 -2.91
C PHE A 800 -10.83 -2.19 -3.45
N ALA A 801 -10.21 -1.02 -3.59
CA ALA A 801 -8.79 -0.86 -3.88
C ALA A 801 -7.90 -1.65 -2.89
N ILE A 802 -8.16 -1.54 -1.58
CA ILE A 802 -7.40 -2.25 -0.54
C ILE A 802 -7.61 -3.77 -0.56
N ILE A 803 -8.86 -4.25 -0.67
CA ILE A 803 -9.19 -5.69 -0.73
C ILE A 803 -8.50 -6.34 -1.93
N THR A 804 -8.57 -5.71 -3.10
CA THR A 804 -8.07 -6.31 -4.34
C THR A 804 -6.55 -6.52 -4.29
N ILE A 805 -5.77 -5.56 -3.79
CA ILE A 805 -4.31 -5.77 -3.58
C ILE A 805 -4.06 -6.89 -2.57
N SER A 806 -4.81 -6.89 -1.46
CA SER A 806 -4.67 -7.89 -0.39
C SER A 806 -4.88 -9.32 -0.92
N LEU A 807 -5.82 -9.54 -1.84
CA LEU A 807 -6.06 -10.84 -2.48
C LEU A 807 -4.89 -11.31 -3.36
N GLY A 808 -4.28 -10.40 -4.12
CA GLY A 808 -3.06 -10.70 -4.89
C GLY A 808 -1.90 -11.13 -3.98
N GLU A 809 -1.73 -10.45 -2.84
CA GLU A 809 -0.71 -10.76 -1.84
C GLU A 809 -1.02 -12.05 -1.06
N ILE A 810 -2.30 -12.33 -0.73
CA ILE A 810 -2.74 -13.62 -0.18
C ILE A 810 -2.34 -14.75 -1.13
N LEU A 811 -2.71 -14.66 -2.42
CA LEU A 811 -2.40 -15.70 -3.41
C LEU A 811 -0.88 -15.85 -3.61
N ARG A 812 -0.12 -14.76 -3.49
CA ARG A 812 1.35 -14.78 -3.57
C ARG A 812 1.98 -15.58 -2.43
N ILE A 813 1.50 -15.38 -1.19
CA ILE A 813 2.02 -16.07 -0.02
C ILE A 813 1.48 -17.51 0.05
N LEU A 814 0.24 -17.75 -0.39
CA LEU A 814 -0.28 -19.12 -0.59
C LEU A 814 0.61 -19.91 -1.56
N LEU A 815 1.01 -19.32 -2.69
CA LEU A 815 1.94 -19.97 -3.64
C LEU A 815 3.32 -20.26 -3.02
N MET A 816 3.74 -19.54 -1.98
CA MET A 816 4.98 -19.81 -1.21
C MET A 816 4.80 -20.84 -0.08
N GLY A 817 3.58 -20.98 0.46
CA GLY A 817 3.28 -21.86 1.60
C GLY A 817 2.74 -23.23 1.17
N GLU A 818 1.66 -23.26 0.38
CA GLU A 818 0.94 -24.49 0.00
C GLU A 818 1.63 -25.26 -1.14
N PRO A 819 1.90 -26.57 -0.99
CA PRO A 819 2.43 -27.41 -2.06
C PRO A 819 1.48 -27.61 -3.24
N LEU A 820 0.16 -27.72 -3.02
CA LEU A 820 -0.84 -27.94 -4.10
C LEU A 820 -0.87 -26.85 -5.19
N LEU A 821 -0.17 -25.74 -4.99
CA LEU A 821 -0.04 -24.64 -5.95
C LEU A 821 1.33 -24.63 -6.68
N ARG A 822 2.25 -25.56 -6.39
CA ARG A 822 3.58 -25.69 -7.00
C ARG A 822 3.71 -27.02 -7.72
N VAL A 823 4.35 -26.98 -8.89
CA VAL A 823 4.47 -28.12 -9.82
C VAL A 823 5.78 -27.95 -10.59
N GLY A 824 6.53 -29.03 -10.81
CA GLY A 824 7.86 -29.03 -11.42
C GLY A 824 8.91 -29.84 -10.64
N GLY A 825 10.01 -30.22 -11.29
CA GLY A 825 11.11 -31.00 -10.68
C GLY A 825 11.90 -30.24 -9.61
N ASN A 826 12.85 -30.93 -8.93
CA ASN A 826 13.52 -30.61 -7.64
C ASN A 826 13.94 -29.15 -7.32
N ALA A 827 14.00 -28.22 -8.28
CA ALA A 827 14.16 -26.78 -8.03
C ALA A 827 12.84 -26.05 -7.68
N SER A 828 11.69 -26.73 -7.77
CA SER A 828 10.32 -26.18 -7.68
C SER A 828 9.88 -25.68 -6.30
N ALA A 829 10.76 -25.65 -5.29
CA ALA A 829 10.47 -25.28 -3.91
C ALA A 829 9.73 -23.92 -3.73
N ILE A 830 9.79 -23.04 -4.72
CA ILE A 830 9.26 -21.66 -4.68
C ILE A 830 8.23 -21.35 -5.79
N GLY A 831 7.94 -22.22 -6.76
CA GLY A 831 7.05 -21.86 -7.89
C GLY A 831 6.58 -22.98 -8.81
N ILE A 832 6.10 -22.62 -10.01
CA ILE A 832 5.59 -23.56 -11.03
C ILE A 832 6.50 -23.54 -12.26
N GLN A 833 6.96 -24.70 -12.73
CA GLN A 833 7.82 -24.85 -13.91
C GLN A 833 7.48 -26.17 -14.65
N SER A 834 8.15 -26.43 -15.78
CA SER A 834 8.09 -27.71 -16.52
C SER A 834 6.75 -28.05 -17.19
N TYR A 835 5.84 -27.09 -17.38
CA TYR A 835 4.66 -27.24 -18.23
C TYR A 835 5.00 -27.16 -19.73
N PRO A 836 4.27 -27.87 -20.61
CA PRO A 836 4.42 -27.76 -22.05
C PRO A 836 3.93 -26.40 -22.57
N LEU A 837 4.59 -25.87 -23.60
CA LEU A 837 4.21 -24.60 -24.24
C LEU A 837 3.29 -24.85 -25.46
N PRO A 838 2.25 -24.02 -25.68
CA PRO A 838 1.24 -24.28 -26.72
C PRO A 838 1.87 -24.34 -28.11
N PHE A 839 1.60 -25.46 -28.81
CA PHE A 839 2.08 -25.76 -30.17
C PHE A 839 3.61 -25.76 -30.34
N GLN A 840 4.41 -25.84 -29.28
CA GLN A 840 5.87 -25.81 -29.38
C GLN A 840 6.47 -27.02 -30.12
N GLU A 841 5.93 -28.23 -29.88
CA GLU A 841 6.31 -29.44 -30.62
C GLU A 841 6.00 -29.28 -32.12
N TRP A 842 4.78 -28.84 -32.44
CA TRP A 842 4.35 -28.60 -33.83
C TRP A 842 5.18 -27.54 -34.55
N TRP A 843 5.56 -26.47 -33.84
CA TRP A 843 6.35 -25.37 -34.40
C TRP A 843 7.74 -25.83 -34.86
N PHE A 844 8.44 -26.63 -34.03
CA PHE A 844 9.83 -27.03 -34.29
C PHE A 844 10.00 -28.42 -34.89
N CYS A 845 9.12 -29.39 -34.60
CA CYS A 845 9.23 -30.78 -35.04
C CYS A 845 8.24 -31.16 -36.16
N GLY A 846 7.29 -30.29 -36.53
CA GLY A 846 6.25 -30.59 -37.52
C GLY A 846 5.09 -31.42 -36.96
N SER A 847 4.37 -32.14 -37.82
CA SER A 847 3.16 -32.88 -37.42
C SER A 847 3.41 -34.17 -36.63
N GLU A 848 4.60 -34.77 -36.78
CA GLU A 848 5.01 -35.97 -36.06
C GLU A 848 6.41 -35.74 -35.47
N THR A 849 6.57 -35.96 -34.16
CA THR A 849 7.87 -35.82 -33.50
C THR A 849 8.83 -36.92 -33.97
N PRO A 850 9.99 -36.60 -34.59
CA PRO A 850 10.95 -37.61 -34.99
C PRO A 850 11.53 -38.35 -33.77
N VAL A 851 12.02 -39.55 -34.01
CA VAL A 851 12.46 -40.49 -32.98
C VAL A 851 13.91 -40.88 -33.27
N SER A 852 14.76 -40.83 -32.24
CA SER A 852 16.17 -41.21 -32.32
C SER A 852 16.33 -42.71 -32.59
N SER A 853 17.51 -43.13 -33.04
CA SER A 853 17.87 -44.55 -33.23
C SER A 853 17.80 -45.38 -31.94
N THR A 854 17.73 -44.73 -30.78
CA THR A 854 17.50 -45.32 -29.44
C THR A 854 16.01 -45.46 -29.06
N GLY A 855 15.08 -45.03 -29.90
CA GLY A 855 13.63 -45.04 -29.61
C GLY A 855 13.12 -43.83 -28.81
N THR A 856 13.98 -42.88 -28.43
CA THR A 856 13.56 -41.66 -27.71
C THR A 856 13.07 -40.57 -28.68
N LYS A 857 11.92 -39.95 -28.39
CA LYS A 857 11.46 -38.76 -29.13
C LYS A 857 12.47 -37.61 -29.02
N TYR A 858 12.64 -36.85 -30.09
CA TYR A 858 13.40 -35.60 -30.06
C TYR A 858 12.70 -34.57 -29.17
N SER A 859 13.47 -33.75 -28.45
CA SER A 859 12.93 -32.59 -27.74
C SER A 859 12.68 -31.44 -28.73
N PRO A 860 11.75 -30.50 -28.46
CA PRO A 860 11.51 -29.37 -29.35
C PRO A 860 12.75 -28.50 -29.58
N LEU A 861 13.66 -28.44 -28.61
CA LEU A 861 14.94 -27.76 -28.75
C LEU A 861 15.87 -28.50 -29.72
N ALA A 862 15.95 -29.83 -29.64
CA ALA A 862 16.72 -30.64 -30.58
C ALA A 862 16.18 -30.51 -32.02
N CYS A 863 14.85 -30.53 -32.20
CA CYS A 863 14.24 -30.26 -33.50
C CYS A 863 14.61 -28.86 -34.04
N SER A 864 14.62 -27.84 -33.18
CA SER A 864 14.95 -26.45 -33.58
C SER A 864 16.41 -26.23 -34.02
N SER A 865 17.31 -27.16 -33.68
CA SER A 865 18.73 -27.13 -34.04
C SER A 865 19.09 -28.01 -35.24
N ASP A 866 18.18 -28.85 -35.70
CA ASP A 866 18.41 -29.80 -36.80
C ASP A 866 17.98 -29.18 -38.14
N PRO A 867 18.89 -29.00 -39.12
CA PRO A 867 18.55 -28.39 -40.40
C PRO A 867 17.77 -29.32 -41.34
N GLU A 868 17.70 -30.62 -41.08
CA GLU A 868 17.03 -31.60 -41.96
C GLU A 868 15.52 -31.73 -41.68
N ILE A 869 15.00 -31.11 -40.61
CA ILE A 869 13.59 -31.19 -40.20
C ILE A 869 12.75 -30.06 -40.82
N ASP A 870 11.93 -30.41 -41.81
CA ASP A 870 10.86 -29.54 -42.34
C ASP A 870 9.81 -29.26 -41.25
N SER A 871 9.82 -28.02 -40.76
CA SER A 871 8.98 -27.56 -39.66
C SER A 871 8.37 -26.20 -39.98
N MET A 872 7.29 -25.83 -39.28
CA MET A 872 6.68 -24.52 -39.48
C MET A 872 7.62 -23.36 -39.10
N ALA A 873 8.52 -23.58 -38.13
CA ALA A 873 9.60 -22.66 -37.81
C ALA A 873 10.61 -22.49 -38.97
N ARG A 874 10.85 -23.53 -39.77
CA ARG A 874 11.71 -23.48 -40.97
C ARG A 874 11.03 -22.70 -42.10
N ARG A 875 9.79 -23.08 -42.45
CA ARG A 875 9.01 -22.43 -43.52
C ARG A 875 8.74 -20.94 -43.26
N VAL A 876 8.61 -20.54 -42.00
CA VAL A 876 8.49 -19.12 -41.61
C VAL A 876 9.84 -18.40 -41.66
N ALA A 877 10.97 -19.08 -41.44
CA ALA A 877 12.29 -18.49 -41.67
C ALA A 877 12.52 -18.21 -43.17
N GLU A 878 12.27 -19.20 -44.03
CA GLU A 878 12.35 -19.06 -45.50
C GLU A 878 11.45 -17.92 -46.03
N LEU A 879 10.24 -17.78 -45.46
CA LEU A 879 9.33 -16.68 -45.79
C LEU A 879 9.90 -15.30 -45.40
N LEU A 880 10.67 -15.20 -44.31
CA LEU A 880 11.27 -13.97 -43.83
C LEU A 880 12.54 -13.60 -44.64
N GLU A 881 13.31 -14.60 -45.06
CA GLU A 881 14.45 -14.43 -45.96
C GLU A 881 14.00 -13.78 -47.30
N VAL A 882 12.85 -14.19 -47.84
CA VAL A 882 12.22 -13.56 -49.03
C VAL A 882 11.84 -12.08 -48.82
N VAL A 883 11.72 -11.61 -47.58
CA VAL A 883 11.42 -10.22 -47.20
C VAL A 883 12.71 -9.44 -46.81
N ASN A 884 13.90 -10.00 -47.10
CA ASN A 884 15.22 -9.49 -46.71
C ASN A 884 15.46 -9.45 -45.18
N ILE A 885 15.05 -10.52 -44.48
CA ILE A 885 15.36 -10.75 -43.06
C ILE A 885 16.13 -12.08 -42.97
N ASP A 886 17.46 -12.01 -42.94
CA ASP A 886 18.31 -13.21 -42.84
C ASP A 886 18.36 -13.72 -41.39
N LEU A 887 18.30 -15.04 -41.21
CA LEU A 887 18.27 -15.69 -39.91
C LEU A 887 19.50 -16.57 -39.63
N ASP A 888 20.57 -16.45 -40.43
CA ASP A 888 21.76 -17.30 -40.45
C ASP A 888 21.41 -18.80 -40.70
N GLY A 889 20.34 -19.07 -41.46
CA GLY A 889 19.75 -20.41 -41.56
C GLY A 889 19.11 -20.91 -40.25
N ARG A 890 18.82 -20.01 -39.30
CA ARG A 890 18.07 -20.21 -38.04
C ARG A 890 16.63 -20.69 -38.27
N ALA A 891 16.10 -21.62 -37.46
CA ALA A 891 14.66 -21.81 -37.36
C ALA A 891 14.00 -20.61 -36.64
N ALA A 892 12.80 -20.19 -37.07
CA ALA A 892 12.13 -19.01 -36.52
C ALA A 892 11.79 -19.18 -35.01
N PRO A 893 12.04 -18.16 -34.16
CA PRO A 893 11.94 -18.31 -32.71
C PRO A 893 10.49 -18.52 -32.25
N TYR A 894 10.25 -19.45 -31.32
CA TYR A 894 8.92 -19.77 -30.78
C TYR A 894 8.15 -18.55 -30.23
N MET A 895 8.87 -17.54 -29.72
CA MET A 895 8.27 -16.28 -29.26
C MET A 895 7.49 -15.56 -30.38
N LEU A 896 7.83 -15.77 -31.65
CA LEU A 896 7.08 -15.24 -32.79
C LEU A 896 5.67 -15.83 -32.83
N LEU A 897 5.54 -17.16 -32.81
CA LEU A 897 4.25 -17.86 -32.76
C LEU A 897 3.44 -17.43 -31.53
N LEU A 898 4.07 -17.40 -30.35
CA LEU A 898 3.40 -16.98 -29.12
C LEU A 898 2.90 -15.52 -29.20
N SER A 899 3.68 -14.62 -29.81
CA SER A 899 3.28 -13.22 -30.01
C SER A 899 2.11 -13.07 -30.99
N VAL A 900 2.05 -13.88 -32.05
CA VAL A 900 0.91 -13.91 -32.99
C VAL A 900 -0.35 -14.39 -32.27
N LEU A 901 -0.27 -15.48 -31.51
CA LEU A 901 -1.40 -15.98 -30.71
C LEU A 901 -1.88 -14.93 -29.69
N GLY A 902 -0.95 -14.24 -29.03
CA GLY A 902 -1.26 -13.15 -28.09
C GLY A 902 -1.96 -11.97 -28.77
N ILE A 903 -1.45 -11.48 -29.89
CA ILE A 903 -2.05 -10.36 -30.65
C ILE A 903 -3.44 -10.73 -31.16
N VAL A 904 -3.60 -11.91 -31.77
CA VAL A 904 -4.91 -12.39 -32.25
C VAL A 904 -5.91 -12.47 -31.08
N SER A 905 -5.48 -13.00 -29.92
CA SER A 905 -6.30 -13.00 -28.71
C SER A 905 -6.68 -11.59 -28.24
N ALA A 906 -5.76 -10.64 -28.28
CA ALA A 906 -6.03 -9.25 -27.87
C ALA A 906 -6.97 -8.52 -28.84
N LEU A 907 -6.86 -8.76 -30.15
CA LEU A 907 -7.77 -8.22 -31.18
C LEU A 907 -9.18 -8.80 -31.07
N ILE A 908 -9.31 -10.10 -30.76
CA ILE A 908 -10.60 -10.75 -30.48
C ILE A 908 -11.25 -10.13 -29.24
N VAL A 909 -10.50 -9.97 -28.14
CA VAL A 909 -10.99 -9.34 -26.90
C VAL A 909 -11.39 -7.89 -27.14
N TRP A 910 -10.59 -7.09 -27.87
CA TRP A 910 -10.95 -5.71 -28.23
C TRP A 910 -12.28 -5.68 -28.98
N LYS A 911 -12.40 -6.43 -30.09
CA LYS A 911 -13.64 -6.43 -30.90
C LYS A 911 -14.87 -6.86 -30.09
N PHE A 912 -14.70 -7.80 -29.16
CA PHE A 912 -15.75 -8.22 -28.23
C PHE A 912 -16.16 -7.10 -27.23
N LEU A 913 -15.18 -6.35 -26.70
CA LEU A 913 -15.44 -5.25 -25.78
C LEU A 913 -16.09 -4.04 -26.45
N ASP A 914 -15.71 -3.69 -27.69
CA ASP A 914 -16.36 -2.60 -28.43
C ASP A 914 -17.86 -2.91 -28.69
N ILE A 915 -18.20 -4.18 -28.93
CA ILE A 915 -19.59 -4.66 -29.03
C ILE A 915 -20.31 -4.58 -27.67
N LEU A 916 -19.65 -4.96 -26.57
CA LEU A 916 -20.25 -4.87 -25.23
C LEU A 916 -20.44 -3.43 -24.73
N PHE A 917 -19.50 -2.52 -25.04
CA PHE A 917 -19.53 -1.14 -24.57
C PHE A 917 -20.53 -0.26 -25.34
N SER A 918 -20.81 -0.59 -26.61
CA SER A 918 -21.90 0.01 -27.39
C SER A 918 -23.29 -0.54 -27.03
N SER A 919 -23.36 -1.76 -26.48
CA SER A 919 -24.61 -2.38 -26.01
C SER A 919 -25.27 -1.63 -24.85
N PRO A 920 -26.57 -1.88 -24.56
CA PRO A 920 -27.24 -1.31 -23.39
C PRO A 920 -26.54 -1.61 -22.06
N TRP A 921 -25.85 -2.76 -21.93
CA TRP A 921 -25.11 -3.11 -20.73
C TRP A 921 -23.97 -2.11 -20.47
N GLY A 922 -23.16 -1.81 -21.49
CA GLY A 922 -22.07 -0.83 -21.41
C GLY A 922 -22.53 0.58 -21.06
N ARG A 923 -23.73 0.99 -21.51
CA ARG A 923 -24.34 2.27 -21.12
C ARG A 923 -24.71 2.31 -19.64
N ILE A 924 -25.23 1.21 -19.08
CA ILE A 924 -25.53 1.10 -17.65
C ILE A 924 -24.25 1.10 -16.81
N LEU A 925 -23.15 0.50 -17.31
CA LEU A 925 -21.84 0.59 -16.64
C LEU A 925 -21.37 2.04 -16.53
N ARG A 926 -21.45 2.81 -17.63
CA ARG A 926 -21.12 4.24 -17.64
C ARG A 926 -21.96 5.04 -16.65
N SER A 927 -23.28 4.85 -16.58
CA SER A 927 -24.09 5.55 -15.57
C SER A 927 -23.67 5.20 -14.14
N ILE A 928 -23.34 3.93 -13.85
CA ILE A 928 -22.83 3.51 -12.54
C ILE A 928 -21.47 4.16 -12.21
N ARG A 929 -20.64 4.45 -13.23
CA ARG A 929 -19.35 5.16 -13.06
C ARG A 929 -19.52 6.64 -12.74
N GLU A 930 -20.44 7.32 -13.43
CA GLU A 930 -20.67 8.76 -13.20
C GLU A 930 -21.41 9.02 -11.88
N ASP A 931 -22.51 8.30 -11.64
CA ASP A 931 -23.29 8.39 -10.39
C ASP A 931 -24.05 7.08 -10.10
N GLU A 932 -23.57 6.37 -9.09
CA GLU A 932 -24.14 5.09 -8.64
C GLU A 932 -25.54 5.25 -8.03
N GLU A 933 -25.80 6.33 -7.29
CA GLU A 933 -27.09 6.55 -6.63
C GLU A 933 -28.17 6.90 -7.66
N VAL A 934 -27.86 7.73 -8.66
CA VAL A 934 -28.73 8.01 -9.80
C VAL A 934 -29.02 6.74 -10.61
N ALA A 935 -28.00 5.91 -10.88
CA ALA A 935 -28.21 4.63 -11.55
C ALA A 935 -29.13 3.68 -10.75
N GLN A 936 -29.05 3.70 -9.41
CA GLN A 936 -29.97 2.97 -8.54
C GLN A 936 -31.40 3.52 -8.58
N HIS A 937 -31.57 4.84 -8.60
CA HIS A 937 -32.87 5.49 -8.70
C HIS A 937 -33.58 5.24 -10.04
N HIS A 938 -32.84 5.00 -11.12
CA HIS A 938 -33.38 4.49 -12.39
C HIS A 938 -33.74 2.99 -12.38
N GLY A 939 -33.58 2.29 -11.24
CA GLY A 939 -34.00 0.90 -11.06
C GLY A 939 -33.00 -0.13 -11.57
N HIS A 940 -31.75 0.25 -11.87
CA HIS A 940 -30.72 -0.70 -12.29
C HIS A 940 -30.10 -1.43 -11.09
N ASP A 941 -30.01 -2.76 -11.17
CA ASP A 941 -29.28 -3.57 -10.18
C ASP A 941 -27.76 -3.41 -10.35
N ILE A 942 -27.21 -2.39 -9.69
CA ILE A 942 -25.78 -2.11 -9.64
C ILE A 942 -24.97 -3.37 -9.26
N PHE A 943 -25.50 -4.19 -8.34
CA PHE A 943 -24.80 -5.37 -7.85
C PHE A 943 -24.51 -6.35 -9.00
N SER A 944 -25.54 -6.76 -9.73
CA SER A 944 -25.38 -7.66 -10.88
C SER A 944 -24.52 -7.04 -11.99
N HIS A 945 -24.59 -5.72 -12.21
CA HIS A 945 -23.79 -5.06 -13.24
C HIS A 945 -22.30 -5.00 -12.87
N LYS A 946 -21.96 -4.60 -11.64
CA LYS A 946 -20.60 -4.65 -11.08
C LYS A 946 -20.07 -6.09 -11.06
N ALA A 947 -20.88 -7.07 -10.68
CA ALA A 947 -20.47 -8.48 -10.64
C ALA A 947 -20.14 -9.05 -12.02
N ARG A 948 -20.91 -8.70 -13.06
CA ARG A 948 -20.63 -9.10 -14.44
C ARG A 948 -19.38 -8.39 -15.01
N SER A 949 -19.16 -7.13 -14.66
CA SER A 949 -17.93 -6.37 -14.99
C SER A 949 -16.70 -7.03 -14.38
N LEU A 950 -16.74 -7.32 -13.09
CA LEU A 950 -15.64 -7.98 -12.37
C LEU A 950 -15.33 -9.37 -12.95
N ALA A 951 -16.35 -10.19 -13.21
CA ALA A 951 -16.21 -11.49 -13.84
C ALA A 951 -15.54 -11.40 -15.23
N LEU A 952 -16.01 -10.51 -16.11
CA LEU A 952 -15.48 -10.41 -17.47
C LEU A 952 -14.00 -9.97 -17.48
N GLY A 953 -13.65 -8.93 -16.72
CA GLY A 953 -12.25 -8.52 -16.63
C GLY A 953 -11.38 -9.60 -15.95
N GLY A 954 -11.86 -10.27 -14.91
CA GLY A 954 -11.15 -11.38 -14.26
C GLY A 954 -10.84 -12.54 -15.23
N ALA A 955 -11.77 -12.87 -16.12
CA ALA A 955 -11.57 -13.85 -17.19
C ALA A 955 -10.49 -13.40 -18.21
N ILE A 956 -10.52 -12.13 -18.63
CA ILE A 956 -9.52 -11.54 -19.56
C ILE A 956 -8.13 -11.45 -18.91
N ALA A 957 -8.05 -11.10 -17.63
CA ALA A 957 -6.80 -11.06 -16.88
C ALA A 957 -6.20 -12.46 -16.66
N ALA A 958 -7.03 -13.48 -16.44
CA ALA A 958 -6.57 -14.88 -16.39
C ALA A 958 -6.03 -15.37 -17.75
N LEU A 959 -6.68 -14.99 -18.85
CA LEU A 959 -6.18 -15.24 -20.22
C LEU A 959 -4.79 -14.61 -20.44
N ALA A 960 -4.61 -13.35 -20.03
CA ALA A 960 -3.30 -12.69 -20.05
C ALA A 960 -2.27 -13.40 -19.16
N GLY A 961 -2.69 -13.96 -18.02
CA GLY A 961 -1.87 -14.77 -17.12
C GLY A 961 -1.33 -16.05 -17.74
N ALA A 962 -2.15 -16.75 -18.53
CA ALA A 962 -1.70 -17.92 -19.29
C ALA A 962 -0.60 -17.57 -20.31
N PHE A 963 -0.80 -16.50 -21.09
CA PHE A 963 0.23 -15.97 -22.00
C PHE A 963 1.50 -15.54 -21.26
N TRP A 964 1.38 -14.95 -20.06
CA TRP A 964 2.53 -14.54 -19.27
C TRP A 964 3.31 -15.75 -18.71
N ALA A 965 2.63 -16.82 -18.28
CA ALA A 965 3.26 -18.08 -17.90
C ALA A 965 4.06 -18.67 -19.08
N TRP A 966 3.45 -18.84 -20.25
CA TRP A 966 4.13 -19.37 -21.43
C TRP A 966 5.31 -18.50 -21.89
N LYS A 967 5.21 -17.16 -21.78
CA LYS A 967 6.33 -16.25 -22.06
C LYS A 967 7.51 -16.45 -21.09
N LEU A 968 7.24 -16.68 -19.80
CA LEU A 968 8.26 -16.79 -18.76
C LEU A 968 8.84 -18.21 -18.61
N THR A 969 8.18 -19.23 -19.16
CA THR A 969 8.46 -20.69 -19.01
C THR A 969 8.54 -21.22 -17.57
N GLY A 970 8.38 -20.34 -16.58
CA GLY A 970 8.24 -20.64 -15.16
C GLY A 970 7.58 -19.47 -14.44
N PHE A 971 6.73 -19.76 -13.46
CA PHE A 971 5.96 -18.77 -12.70
C PHE A 971 6.41 -18.74 -11.23
N GLN A 972 6.83 -17.56 -10.76
CA GLN A 972 7.34 -17.36 -9.39
C GLN A 972 6.47 -16.35 -8.61
N PRO A 973 6.27 -16.53 -7.29
CA PRO A 973 5.61 -15.55 -6.42
C PRO A 973 6.25 -14.15 -6.48
N SER A 974 7.56 -14.07 -6.76
CA SER A 974 8.32 -12.82 -6.87
C SER A 974 7.82 -11.88 -7.98
N PHE A 975 7.08 -12.43 -8.96
CA PHE A 975 6.44 -11.72 -10.07
C PHE A 975 5.05 -11.16 -9.69
N MET A 976 4.32 -11.84 -8.80
CA MET A 976 2.98 -11.44 -8.35
C MET A 976 2.98 -10.21 -7.44
N SER A 977 4.15 -9.69 -7.06
CA SER A 977 4.26 -8.46 -6.26
C SER A 977 3.62 -7.28 -7.00
N PRO A 978 2.57 -6.63 -6.44
CA PRO A 978 1.82 -5.56 -7.14
C PRO A 978 2.71 -4.41 -7.64
N ALA A 979 3.80 -4.14 -6.91
CA ALA A 979 4.80 -3.12 -7.22
C ALA A 979 5.65 -3.41 -8.48
N LYS A 980 5.65 -4.65 -9.00
CA LYS A 980 6.36 -5.01 -10.24
C LYS A 980 5.45 -5.14 -11.46
N SER A 981 4.17 -5.49 -11.26
CA SER A 981 3.25 -5.87 -12.34
C SER A 981 2.02 -4.97 -12.40
N THR A 982 1.14 -5.00 -11.40
CA THR A 982 -0.11 -4.20 -11.40
C THR A 982 0.15 -2.71 -11.63
N PHE A 983 1.20 -2.14 -11.03
CA PHE A 983 1.48 -0.71 -11.12
C PHE A 983 1.90 -0.27 -12.54
N LEU A 984 2.48 -1.18 -13.32
CA LEU A 984 2.82 -0.94 -14.73
C LEU A 984 1.57 -0.98 -15.64
N VAL A 985 0.63 -1.89 -15.34
CA VAL A 985 -0.69 -1.94 -16.01
C VAL A 985 -1.50 -0.67 -15.70
N TRP A 986 -1.45 -0.20 -14.45
CA TRP A 986 -2.07 1.07 -14.08
C TRP A 986 -1.44 2.26 -14.80
N ALA A 987 -0.12 2.31 -14.94
CA ALA A 987 0.54 3.32 -15.76
C ALA A 987 0.01 3.30 -17.21
N ALA A 988 -0.05 2.12 -17.84
CA ALA A 988 -0.58 1.97 -19.19
C ALA A 988 -2.03 2.46 -19.32
N PHE A 989 -2.91 2.10 -18.37
CA PHE A 989 -4.30 2.55 -18.32
C PHE A 989 -4.44 4.08 -18.20
N ILE A 990 -3.67 4.71 -17.30
CA ILE A 990 -3.67 6.16 -17.06
C ILE A 990 -3.19 6.93 -18.29
N ILE A 991 -2.09 6.48 -18.90
CA ILE A 991 -1.51 7.08 -20.12
C ILE A 991 -2.50 6.98 -21.27
N GLY A 992 -3.12 5.81 -21.45
CA GLY A 992 -4.06 5.55 -22.53
C GLY A 992 -5.29 6.45 -22.47
N GLY A 993 -5.96 6.47 -21.32
CA GLY A 993 -7.20 7.21 -21.09
C GLY A 993 -8.37 6.29 -20.75
N ALA A 994 -8.97 6.50 -19.58
CA ALA A 994 -10.08 5.70 -19.09
C ALA A 994 -11.28 5.72 -20.06
N GLY A 995 -11.94 4.58 -20.25
CA GLY A 995 -13.09 4.41 -21.13
C GLY A 995 -12.76 4.22 -22.61
N ASN A 996 -11.49 4.28 -23.03
CA ASN A 996 -11.10 4.19 -24.45
C ASN A 996 -10.17 3.00 -24.77
N ASN A 997 -10.68 2.00 -25.49
CA ASN A 997 -9.90 0.83 -25.92
C ASN A 997 -8.77 1.18 -26.91
N LYS A 998 -8.93 2.23 -27.75
CA LYS A 998 -7.84 2.77 -28.60
C LYS A 998 -6.73 3.37 -27.73
N GLY A 999 -7.11 4.03 -26.63
CA GLY A 999 -6.19 4.53 -25.61
C GLY A 999 -5.39 3.41 -24.94
N MET A 1000 -6.05 2.30 -24.58
CA MET A 1000 -5.37 1.15 -23.95
C MET A 1000 -4.22 0.58 -24.79
N LEU A 1001 -4.36 0.53 -26.13
CA LEU A 1001 -3.25 0.11 -27.01
C LEU A 1001 -2.06 1.06 -26.91
N ILE A 1002 -2.28 2.36 -27.04
CA ILE A 1002 -1.21 3.38 -27.00
C ILE A 1002 -0.52 3.39 -25.63
N GLY A 1003 -1.30 3.31 -24.55
CA GLY A 1003 -0.77 3.25 -23.18
C GLY A 1003 0.03 1.99 -22.89
N ALA A 1004 -0.45 0.81 -23.32
CA ALA A 1004 0.27 -0.45 -23.20
C ALA A 1004 1.58 -0.41 -24.01
N MET A 1005 1.53 0.09 -25.26
CA MET A 1005 2.69 0.18 -26.16
C MET A 1005 3.77 1.13 -25.64
N ILE A 1006 3.40 2.26 -25.01
CA ILE A 1006 4.34 3.16 -24.35
C ILE A 1006 5.04 2.48 -23.16
N ILE A 1007 4.30 1.74 -22.32
CA ILE A 1007 4.88 1.05 -21.16
C ILE A 1007 5.77 -0.13 -21.57
N THR A 1008 5.38 -0.94 -22.56
CA THR A 1008 6.22 -2.05 -23.01
C THR A 1008 7.44 -1.59 -23.80
N LEU A 1009 7.37 -0.46 -24.53
CA LEU A 1009 8.55 0.20 -25.11
C LEU A 1009 9.49 0.73 -24.03
N THR A 1010 8.94 1.34 -22.98
CA THR A 1010 9.72 1.82 -21.83
C THR A 1010 10.42 0.65 -21.13
N GLU A 1011 9.73 -0.47 -20.91
CA GLU A 1011 10.34 -1.67 -20.33
C GLU A 1011 11.45 -2.23 -21.23
N PHE A 1012 11.23 -2.32 -22.54
CA PHE A 1012 12.24 -2.78 -23.51
C PHE A 1012 13.48 -1.88 -23.50
N PHE A 1013 13.31 -0.58 -23.70
CA PHE A 1013 14.39 0.41 -23.79
C PHE A 1013 15.29 0.40 -22.56
N PHE A 1014 14.70 0.36 -21.36
CA PHE A 1014 15.49 0.28 -20.13
C PHE A 1014 16.14 -1.09 -19.90
N ASN A 1015 15.56 -2.18 -20.38
CA ASN A 1015 16.24 -3.49 -20.33
C ASN A 1015 17.45 -3.53 -21.28
N VAL A 1016 17.41 -2.82 -22.41
CA VAL A 1016 18.59 -2.62 -23.28
C VAL A 1016 19.63 -1.73 -22.60
N LEU A 1017 19.23 -0.62 -21.96
CA LEU A 1017 20.17 0.22 -21.19
C LEU A 1017 20.87 -0.55 -20.05
N VAL A 1018 20.17 -1.42 -19.33
CA VAL A 1018 20.76 -2.31 -18.31
C VAL A 1018 21.82 -3.23 -18.92
N ALA A 1019 21.58 -3.77 -20.12
CA ALA A 1019 22.57 -4.59 -20.81
C ALA A 1019 23.76 -3.76 -21.31
N ALA A 1020 23.50 -2.55 -21.84
CA ALA A 1020 24.52 -1.66 -22.38
C ALA A 1020 25.51 -1.14 -21.31
N GLN A 1021 25.07 -0.96 -20.05
CA GLN A 1021 25.99 -0.72 -18.91
C GLN A 1021 27.05 -1.83 -18.74
N GLY A 1022 26.76 -3.06 -19.18
CA GLY A 1022 27.66 -4.20 -19.08
C GLY A 1022 28.62 -4.38 -20.27
N SER A 1023 28.47 -3.64 -21.39
CA SER A 1023 29.38 -3.77 -22.54
C SER A 1023 29.30 -2.59 -23.50
N SER A 1024 30.47 -1.99 -23.80
CA SER A 1024 30.62 -0.87 -24.73
C SER A 1024 30.37 -1.21 -26.20
N THR A 1025 30.23 -2.48 -26.56
CA THR A 1025 29.87 -2.91 -27.93
C THR A 1025 28.36 -2.97 -28.17
N LEU A 1026 27.54 -2.80 -27.12
CA LEU A 1026 26.09 -2.82 -27.24
C LEU A 1026 25.52 -1.44 -27.60
N PRO A 1027 24.42 -1.38 -28.35
CA PRO A 1027 23.71 -0.13 -28.60
C PRO A 1027 23.32 0.59 -27.32
N LEU A 1028 23.29 1.93 -27.36
CA LEU A 1028 22.99 2.83 -26.25
C LEU A 1028 24.04 2.92 -25.13
N ALA A 1029 25.21 2.27 -25.23
CA ALA A 1029 26.27 2.33 -24.22
C ALA A 1029 26.69 3.77 -23.87
N ASP A 1030 26.92 4.64 -24.86
CA ASP A 1030 27.25 6.06 -24.62
C ASP A 1030 26.16 6.80 -23.85
N THR A 1031 24.89 6.46 -24.09
CA THR A 1031 23.75 7.10 -23.40
C THR A 1031 23.59 6.59 -21.97
N ALA A 1032 23.98 5.34 -21.70
CA ALA A 1032 24.08 4.82 -20.34
C ALA A 1032 25.20 5.53 -19.57
N ALA A 1033 26.41 5.60 -20.16
CA ALA A 1033 27.55 6.31 -19.58
C ALA A 1033 27.24 7.80 -19.29
N ALA A 1034 26.56 8.50 -20.20
CA ALA A 1034 26.15 9.89 -20.02
C ALA A 1034 25.00 10.10 -19.02
N ILE A 1035 24.35 9.03 -18.53
CA ILE A 1035 23.42 9.04 -17.39
C ILE A 1035 24.19 8.73 -16.11
N ASP A 1036 25.09 7.75 -16.14
CA ASP A 1036 25.98 7.40 -15.02
C ASP A 1036 26.83 8.59 -14.59
N GLU A 1037 27.49 9.30 -15.53
CA GLU A 1037 28.25 10.54 -15.27
C GLU A 1037 27.43 11.59 -14.50
N LYS A 1038 26.19 11.84 -14.94
CA LYS A 1038 25.30 12.83 -14.30
C LYS A 1038 24.84 12.37 -12.93
N PHE A 1039 24.60 11.07 -12.75
CA PHE A 1039 24.26 10.50 -11.45
C PHE A 1039 25.45 10.54 -10.47
N ILE A 1040 26.67 10.27 -10.94
CA ILE A 1040 27.91 10.44 -10.16
C ILE A 1040 27.99 11.88 -9.67
N TRP A 1041 27.89 12.89 -10.55
CA TRP A 1041 27.90 14.30 -10.15
C TRP A 1041 26.80 14.66 -9.13
N MET A 1042 25.56 14.16 -9.32
CA MET A 1042 24.47 14.34 -8.35
C MET A 1042 24.71 13.67 -6.99
N VAL A 1043 25.59 12.65 -6.93
CA VAL A 1043 25.94 11.88 -5.72
C VAL A 1043 27.16 12.45 -5.01
N THR A 1044 28.19 12.89 -5.74
CA THR A 1044 29.45 13.43 -5.18
C THR A 1044 29.37 14.92 -4.88
N SER A 1045 28.67 15.69 -5.72
CA SER A 1045 28.60 17.16 -5.66
C SER A 1045 27.18 17.72 -5.44
N PRO A 1046 26.36 17.18 -4.51
CA PRO A 1046 24.98 17.64 -4.33
C PRO A 1046 24.86 19.13 -4.00
N LEU A 1047 25.85 19.72 -3.31
CA LEU A 1047 25.86 21.16 -3.02
C LEU A 1047 25.93 22.01 -4.31
N GLU A 1048 26.66 21.59 -5.33
CA GLU A 1048 26.73 22.29 -6.62
C GLU A 1048 25.36 22.28 -7.32
N VAL A 1049 24.66 21.13 -7.28
CA VAL A 1049 23.30 21.00 -7.81
C VAL A 1049 22.33 21.95 -7.10
N ALA A 1050 22.42 22.06 -5.77
CA ALA A 1050 21.62 23.01 -4.99
C ALA A 1050 21.93 24.48 -5.35
N ILE A 1051 23.22 24.82 -5.45
CA ILE A 1051 23.70 26.16 -5.83
C ILE A 1051 23.26 26.54 -7.25
N LEU A 1052 23.17 25.58 -8.18
CA LEU A 1052 22.65 25.81 -9.53
C LEU A 1052 21.13 26.09 -9.51
N LEU A 1053 20.36 25.34 -8.71
CA LEU A 1053 18.89 25.43 -8.68
C LEU A 1053 18.36 26.68 -7.95
N LEU A 1054 19.04 27.17 -6.91
CA LEU A 1054 18.58 28.32 -6.10
C LEU A 1054 18.43 29.64 -6.91
N PRO A 1055 19.40 30.05 -7.76
CA PRO A 1055 19.24 31.20 -8.66
C PRO A 1055 18.04 31.08 -9.60
N PHE A 1056 17.80 29.91 -10.20
CA PHE A 1056 16.62 29.70 -11.05
C PHE A 1056 15.32 29.80 -10.23
N SER A 1057 15.27 29.24 -9.02
CA SER A 1057 14.12 29.40 -8.12
C SER A 1057 13.83 30.89 -7.84
N LEU A 1058 14.86 31.70 -7.60
CA LEU A 1058 14.74 33.14 -7.35
C LEU A 1058 14.32 33.91 -8.63
N VAL A 1059 14.86 33.56 -9.81
CA VAL A 1059 14.43 34.14 -11.09
C VAL A 1059 12.95 33.84 -11.36
N PHE A 1060 12.49 32.60 -11.17
CA PHE A 1060 11.07 32.27 -11.33
C PHE A 1060 10.17 32.94 -10.26
N LEU A 1061 10.71 33.28 -9.08
CA LEU A 1061 9.99 34.06 -8.07
C LEU A 1061 9.78 35.51 -8.56
N LEU A 1062 10.82 36.14 -9.11
CA LEU A 1062 10.77 37.48 -9.70
C LEU A 1062 9.83 37.54 -10.92
N LEU A 1063 9.81 36.49 -11.75
CA LEU A 1063 8.86 36.31 -12.86
C LEU A 1063 7.44 35.92 -12.40
N ARG A 1064 7.15 35.93 -11.09
CA ARG A 1064 5.85 35.57 -10.47
C ARG A 1064 5.35 34.15 -10.81
N LYS A 1065 6.22 33.26 -11.30
CA LYS A 1065 5.92 31.85 -11.58
C LYS A 1065 6.08 31.00 -10.30
N HIS A 1066 5.28 31.33 -9.28
CA HIS A 1066 5.42 30.82 -7.92
C HIS A 1066 5.50 29.28 -7.83
N SER A 1067 4.71 28.52 -8.61
CA SER A 1067 4.78 27.05 -8.59
C SER A 1067 6.11 26.48 -9.10
N ILE A 1068 6.75 27.11 -10.09
CA ILE A 1068 8.04 26.66 -10.65
C ILE A 1068 9.16 27.05 -9.67
N SER A 1069 9.12 28.29 -9.18
CA SER A 1069 10.03 28.79 -8.14
C SER A 1069 10.03 27.90 -6.90
N GLU A 1070 8.83 27.58 -6.37
CA GLU A 1070 8.66 26.70 -5.23
C GLU A 1070 9.17 25.28 -5.50
N SER A 1071 8.91 24.73 -6.70
CA SER A 1071 9.39 23.38 -7.04
C SER A 1071 10.92 23.33 -7.04
N LEU A 1072 11.58 24.31 -7.68
CA LEU A 1072 13.05 24.41 -7.73
C LEU A 1072 13.66 24.64 -6.34
N PHE A 1073 12.99 25.40 -5.47
CA PHE A 1073 13.42 25.59 -4.07
C PHE A 1073 13.41 24.25 -3.31
N TRP A 1074 12.33 23.48 -3.39
CA TRP A 1074 12.24 22.18 -2.70
C TRP A 1074 13.23 21.15 -3.26
N PHE A 1075 13.51 21.15 -4.58
CA PHE A 1075 14.58 20.32 -5.14
C PHE A 1075 15.96 20.74 -4.64
N ALA A 1076 16.29 22.03 -4.63
CA ALA A 1076 17.56 22.52 -4.09
C ALA A 1076 17.73 22.17 -2.60
N PHE A 1077 16.64 22.26 -1.83
CA PHE A 1077 16.63 21.89 -0.41
C PHE A 1077 16.92 20.40 -0.18
N ILE A 1078 16.40 19.49 -1.03
CA ILE A 1078 16.76 18.05 -0.97
C ILE A 1078 18.29 17.89 -1.10
N PHE A 1079 18.89 18.52 -2.10
CA PHE A 1079 20.34 18.41 -2.33
C PHE A 1079 21.18 19.02 -1.21
N MET A 1080 20.74 20.14 -0.60
CA MET A 1080 21.36 20.67 0.62
C MET A 1080 21.32 19.67 1.79
N VAL A 1081 20.19 18.99 2.01
CA VAL A 1081 20.07 17.97 3.06
C VAL A 1081 20.95 16.76 2.74
N CYS A 1082 20.98 16.31 1.48
CA CYS A 1082 21.87 15.23 1.06
C CYS A 1082 23.36 15.57 1.32
N HIS A 1083 23.79 16.80 1.06
CA HIS A 1083 25.18 17.21 1.29
C HIS A 1083 25.59 17.10 2.78
N TYR A 1084 24.71 17.46 3.72
CA TYR A 1084 25.00 17.41 5.16
C TYR A 1084 24.82 16.02 5.80
N LEU A 1085 24.13 15.12 5.11
CA LEU A 1085 23.74 13.79 5.62
C LEU A 1085 24.54 12.64 4.99
N PHE A 1086 25.35 12.93 3.98
CA PHE A 1086 26.13 11.94 3.23
C PHE A 1086 27.57 12.39 3.01
N ASP A 1087 28.40 12.20 4.05
CA ASP A 1087 29.86 12.37 3.97
C ASP A 1087 30.50 11.34 3.01
N GLN A 1088 31.76 11.54 2.62
CA GLN A 1088 32.47 10.66 1.68
C GLN A 1088 32.44 9.18 2.12
N ARG A 1089 32.67 8.91 3.41
CA ARG A 1089 32.58 7.56 4.00
C ARG A 1089 31.24 6.88 3.69
N SER A 1090 30.14 7.62 3.75
CA SER A 1090 28.79 7.12 3.46
C SER A 1090 28.56 6.82 1.97
N ILE A 1091 29.34 7.43 1.08
CA ILE A 1091 29.35 7.14 -0.35
C ILE A 1091 30.11 5.83 -0.58
N ASP A 1092 31.30 5.71 0.00
CA ASP A 1092 32.19 4.54 -0.16
C ASP A 1092 31.56 3.25 0.41
N LEU A 1093 30.85 3.33 1.54
CA LEU A 1093 30.11 2.22 2.17
C LEU A 1093 28.84 1.79 1.40
N VAL A 1094 28.36 2.62 0.48
CA VAL A 1094 27.26 2.29 -0.46
C VAL A 1094 27.81 1.74 -1.76
N PHE A 1095 28.83 2.40 -2.31
CA PHE A 1095 29.37 2.23 -3.65
C PHE A 1095 30.84 1.79 -3.62
N PRO A 1096 31.20 0.68 -2.95
CA PRO A 1096 32.59 0.25 -2.86
C PRO A 1096 33.14 -0.08 -4.25
N GLU A 1097 34.38 0.34 -4.53
CA GLU A 1097 35.03 0.20 -5.84
C GLU A 1097 35.02 -1.24 -6.37
N VAL A 1098 35.15 -2.22 -5.46
CA VAL A 1098 35.10 -3.67 -5.72
C VAL A 1098 33.79 -4.12 -6.38
N LEU A 1099 32.70 -3.35 -6.25
CA LEU A 1099 31.39 -3.60 -6.87
C LEU A 1099 31.11 -2.70 -8.09
N GLY A 1100 32.13 -2.03 -8.63
CA GLY A 1100 32.02 -1.15 -9.80
C GLY A 1100 31.77 0.33 -9.47
N GLY A 1101 31.86 0.73 -8.19
CA GLY A 1101 31.72 2.13 -7.76
C GLY A 1101 30.30 2.69 -7.90
N ILE A 1102 30.22 4.00 -8.14
CA ILE A 1102 28.95 4.75 -8.24
C ILE A 1102 28.36 4.54 -9.64
N GLN A 1103 27.22 3.85 -9.74
CA GLN A 1103 26.51 3.60 -11.00
C GLN A 1103 24.99 3.76 -10.84
N ALA A 1104 24.37 4.44 -11.80
CA ALA A 1104 22.93 4.60 -11.94
C ALA A 1104 22.29 3.32 -12.48
N LYS A 1105 22.08 2.33 -11.61
CA LYS A 1105 21.48 1.04 -11.98
C LYS A 1105 20.13 1.23 -12.70
N MET A 1106 20.13 1.03 -14.02
CA MET A 1106 19.05 1.47 -14.93
C MET A 1106 17.68 0.84 -14.62
N THR A 1107 17.67 -0.35 -14.02
CA THR A 1107 16.46 -1.01 -13.48
C THR A 1107 15.70 -0.12 -12.48
N TYR A 1108 16.41 0.70 -11.71
CA TYR A 1108 15.81 1.66 -10.78
C TYR A 1108 15.45 2.97 -11.49
N VAL A 1109 16.31 3.49 -12.36
CA VAL A 1109 15.98 4.68 -13.20
C VAL A 1109 14.65 4.49 -13.94
N LYS A 1110 14.39 3.29 -14.48
CA LYS A 1110 13.08 2.85 -15.01
C LYS A 1110 11.93 3.04 -14.01
N LEU A 1111 12.08 2.55 -12.78
CA LEU A 1111 11.05 2.62 -11.73
C LEU A 1111 10.72 4.07 -11.34
N MET A 1112 11.74 4.93 -11.18
CA MET A 1112 11.56 6.36 -10.91
C MET A 1112 10.80 7.04 -12.06
N LEU A 1113 11.21 6.80 -13.31
CA LEU A 1113 10.60 7.43 -14.48
C LEU A 1113 9.15 7.00 -14.68
N ILE A 1114 8.79 5.74 -14.42
CA ILE A 1114 7.39 5.30 -14.51
C ILE A 1114 6.54 5.97 -13.41
N GLY A 1115 7.06 6.13 -12.19
CA GLY A 1115 6.39 6.89 -11.13
C GLY A 1115 6.21 8.38 -11.50
N LEU A 1116 7.24 9.00 -12.09
CA LEU A 1116 7.19 10.37 -12.63
C LEU A 1116 6.19 10.49 -13.79
N LEU A 1117 6.08 9.48 -14.65
CA LEU A 1117 5.21 9.49 -15.83
C LEU A 1117 3.74 9.37 -15.42
N ILE A 1118 3.39 8.47 -14.48
CA ILE A 1118 2.06 8.44 -13.82
C ILE A 1118 1.72 9.84 -13.28
N MET A 1119 2.65 10.41 -12.50
CA MET A 1119 2.51 11.72 -11.88
C MET A 1119 2.28 12.87 -12.87
N LEU A 1120 3.08 12.94 -13.93
CA LEU A 1120 2.99 13.98 -14.95
C LEU A 1120 1.74 13.81 -15.84
N SER A 1121 1.36 12.56 -16.14
CA SER A 1121 0.17 12.23 -16.92
C SER A 1121 -1.10 12.68 -16.18
N LEU A 1122 -1.27 12.31 -14.91
CA LEU A 1122 -2.41 12.76 -14.11
C LEU A 1122 -2.42 14.29 -13.93
N LYS A 1123 -1.26 14.92 -13.73
CA LYS A 1123 -1.16 16.37 -13.44
C LYS A 1123 -1.45 17.27 -14.64
N HIS A 1124 -1.14 16.85 -15.86
CA HIS A 1124 -1.27 17.68 -17.07
C HIS A 1124 -2.32 17.19 -18.07
N ASN A 1125 -2.71 15.91 -17.99
CA ASN A 1125 -3.68 15.31 -18.91
C ASN A 1125 -4.50 14.22 -18.19
N PRO A 1126 -5.33 14.59 -17.19
CA PRO A 1126 -6.01 13.63 -16.30
C PRO A 1126 -6.99 12.67 -17.00
N LYS A 1127 -7.48 13.02 -18.20
CA LYS A 1127 -8.32 12.12 -19.03
C LYS A 1127 -7.48 11.12 -19.89
N GLY A 1128 -6.16 11.16 -19.83
CA GLY A 1128 -5.24 10.37 -20.66
C GLY A 1128 -5.04 10.90 -22.09
N LEU A 1129 -4.11 10.30 -22.83
CA LEU A 1129 -3.75 10.72 -24.20
C LEU A 1129 -4.95 10.67 -25.14
N LEU A 1130 -5.67 9.54 -25.14
CA LEU A 1130 -6.89 9.29 -25.90
C LEU A 1130 -8.07 9.15 -24.92
N PRO A 1131 -8.73 10.26 -24.54
CA PRO A 1131 -9.87 10.22 -23.63
C PRO A 1131 -11.03 9.42 -24.23
N GLU A 1132 -11.99 9.03 -23.39
CA GLU A 1132 -13.27 8.50 -23.87
C GLU A 1132 -13.99 9.49 -24.78
N VAL A 1133 -14.56 8.97 -25.88
CA VAL A 1133 -15.43 9.71 -26.79
C VAL A 1133 -16.87 9.64 -26.26
N PRO A 1134 -17.53 10.77 -25.94
CA PRO A 1134 -18.89 10.77 -25.44
C PRO A 1134 -19.89 10.23 -26.48
N TYR A 1135 -20.46 9.05 -26.23
CA TYR A 1135 -21.46 8.47 -27.11
C TYR A 1135 -22.85 9.07 -26.82
N ARG A 1136 -23.24 10.08 -27.62
CA ARG A 1136 -24.64 10.53 -27.70
C ARG A 1136 -25.37 9.60 -28.69
N PRO A 1137 -26.43 8.90 -28.30
CA PRO A 1137 -27.26 8.20 -29.30
C PRO A 1137 -27.85 9.22 -30.26
N GLU A 1138 -27.96 8.86 -31.54
CA GLU A 1138 -28.65 9.69 -32.52
C GLU A 1138 -30.09 9.94 -32.05
N ARG A 1139 -30.53 11.21 -32.06
CA ARG A 1139 -31.93 11.53 -31.78
C ARG A 1139 -32.78 10.81 -32.83
N PRO A 1140 -33.84 10.07 -32.47
CA PRO A 1140 -34.74 9.51 -33.47
C PRO A 1140 -35.29 10.65 -34.31
N THR A 1141 -34.99 10.64 -35.61
CA THR A 1141 -35.49 11.64 -36.54
C THR A 1141 -37.00 11.49 -36.62
N VAL A 1142 -37.73 12.48 -36.13
CA VAL A 1142 -39.19 12.49 -36.16
C VAL A 1142 -39.63 12.49 -37.62
N SER A 1143 -40.11 11.34 -38.10
CA SER A 1143 -40.75 11.23 -39.41
C SER A 1143 -41.95 12.18 -39.41
N THR A 1144 -41.97 13.12 -40.35
CA THR A 1144 -42.82 14.32 -40.36
C THR A 1144 -44.30 14.07 -40.71
N ASN A 1145 -44.85 12.93 -40.27
CA ASN A 1145 -46.18 12.40 -40.61
C ASN A 1145 -47.03 12.09 -39.35
N ILE A 1146 -46.67 12.62 -38.17
CA ILE A 1146 -47.46 12.48 -36.93
C ILE A 1146 -47.99 13.86 -36.55
N SER A 1147 -49.29 13.93 -36.21
CA SER A 1147 -49.99 15.18 -35.88
C SER A 1147 -49.55 15.77 -34.52
N GLU A 1148 -49.40 17.09 -34.48
CA GLU A 1148 -48.86 17.86 -33.34
C GLU A 1148 -49.57 17.61 -32.00
N SER A 1149 -50.83 17.16 -32.02
CA SER A 1149 -51.64 16.89 -30.83
C SER A 1149 -51.12 15.76 -29.92
N GLU A 1150 -50.33 14.81 -30.43
CA GLU A 1150 -49.82 13.68 -29.62
C GLU A 1150 -48.47 13.96 -28.95
N VAL A 1151 -47.75 15.01 -29.37
CA VAL A 1151 -46.36 15.27 -28.93
C VAL A 1151 -46.28 15.85 -27.52
N ILE A 1152 -47.35 16.52 -27.05
CA ILE A 1152 -47.36 17.33 -25.81
C ILE A 1152 -47.21 16.48 -24.53
N ALA A 1153 -47.40 15.16 -24.59
CA ALA A 1153 -47.40 14.28 -23.42
C ALA A 1153 -46.01 13.84 -22.91
N ALA A 1154 -44.91 14.15 -23.62
CA ALA A 1154 -43.57 13.73 -23.21
C ALA A 1154 -42.48 14.77 -23.56
N ILE A 1155 -41.56 15.00 -22.61
CA ILE A 1155 -40.42 15.92 -22.66
C ILE A 1155 -40.80 17.41 -22.50
N PRO A 1156 -40.39 18.10 -21.41
CA PRO A 1156 -40.38 19.55 -21.38
C PRO A 1156 -39.21 20.08 -22.22
N ASN A 1157 -39.50 20.96 -23.18
CA ASN A 1157 -38.47 21.65 -23.95
C ASN A 1157 -37.71 22.65 -23.05
N TYR A 1158 -36.50 22.28 -22.65
CA TYR A 1158 -35.43 23.26 -22.45
C TYR A 1158 -34.78 23.52 -23.81
N GLU A 1159 -35.10 24.66 -24.41
CA GLU A 1159 -34.31 25.20 -25.51
C GLU A 1159 -33.00 25.78 -24.94
N GLU A 1160 -31.89 25.56 -25.65
CA GLU A 1160 -30.58 26.10 -25.28
C GLU A 1160 -30.58 27.62 -25.57
N SER A 1161 -30.76 28.43 -24.54
CA SER A 1161 -30.58 29.89 -24.64
C SER A 1161 -29.12 30.21 -24.95
N ASN A 1162 -28.85 30.79 -26.11
CA ASN A 1162 -27.52 31.28 -26.45
C ASN A 1162 -27.14 32.45 -25.50
N ASP A 1163 -26.02 32.31 -24.78
CA ASP A 1163 -25.46 33.36 -23.91
C ASP A 1163 -24.79 34.51 -24.71
N GLU A 1164 -25.48 35.06 -25.71
CA GLU A 1164 -25.06 36.23 -26.50
C GLU A 1164 -26.20 37.23 -26.76
N GLU A 1165 -26.91 37.70 -25.72
CA GLU A 1165 -27.50 39.06 -25.67
C GLU A 1165 -28.11 39.40 -24.28
N VAL A 1166 -27.28 39.87 -23.34
CA VAL A 1166 -27.76 40.64 -22.16
C VAL A 1166 -26.88 41.85 -21.92
N SER A 1167 -27.15 42.91 -22.69
CA SER A 1167 -26.66 44.26 -22.41
C SER A 1167 -27.73 45.28 -22.81
N ASN A 1168 -28.04 46.20 -21.89
CA ASN A 1168 -29.17 47.13 -21.92
C ASN A 1168 -30.55 46.48 -21.71
N LEU A 1169 -31.12 46.67 -20.53
CA LEU A 1169 -32.35 47.45 -20.35
C LEU A 1169 -32.51 47.79 -18.86
N ASP A 1170 -32.75 49.06 -18.55
CA ASP A 1170 -33.00 49.56 -17.20
C ASP A 1170 -34.50 49.59 -16.91
N GLU A 1171 -34.92 49.11 -15.72
CA GLU A 1171 -35.90 49.74 -14.80
C GLU A 1171 -35.93 49.05 -13.43
#